data_AF-A0A226DRZ1-F1
#
_entry.id   AF-A0A226DRZ1-F1
#
_cell.length_a   1.000
_cell.length_b   1.000
_cell.length_c   1.000
_cell.angle_alpha   90.00
_cell.angle_beta   90.00
_cell.angle_gamma   90.00
#
_symmetry.space_group_name_H-M   'P 1'
#
loop_
_entity.id
_entity.type
_entity.pdbx_description
1 polymer ?
#
loop_
_entity_poly.entity_id
_entity_poly.type
_entity_poly.pdbx_seq_one_letter_code
_entity_poly.pdbx_strand_id
1 'polypeptide(L)'
;MGGLNGLGWWVSYASDDFEAWKCIGLARALRRTLTTRPFMVIASNQVRREISFLLQDEVDKVYFSKPVENLSFRSLAKLKLQQLMAGERQQRFVLLDCNCLPIKNCDDLFRLNGVQWSELGETGEEFAAIVANSTLMRDGDLDTVMRLVVGRETLKSGLYGNETTEPALNEINYCFELDMKRSWNDYRDIMQKAEGSEKDLCNNMRTELGPLTAKISYFLELIGPSYSTESGCSTSIEGVDMACDKLRNEACDLAIVLGANLLLDPFTPGIVEGSLAPNGRCETVDASTDEIGRAEGVGVLILKRLSDAVSNGDRIWGVIRSSAVVGEGKSRTMGTSTANVETNAMQLALERAWIHPDDVDFVEPHGTIFGDPIELAAISKAYSSPCRDKLIIGSAETNIGHTESVSGIAGIQKTLLSMHHNLIPRHLHITKLNPEIDLTAIPAELSMQAIPWERKMCGKPRIAGINSFGITGAQAHLILEEPPQTKLSPVITLADSRQHRILTFSAKTETALQAQLNLYKDLLEPSKNVSLEDMEYTMHTSRTHFPVRQVVVGSTNENIISSLESLQKPKQIPGTPPRLCFLFTGQGSQYGGMAKSLYFESVVFRSTFDWCDSVLSLEYGLNIKRAILEDEFAHLLSSTLYSQIGIFCVEFGLLRLWESWGVIPEAVMGHSLGEFVAAVAAGMLKPLDALKMVATRSKLINVLPSSGMLVVARDLGTCKMEMSRAFGNSNQYLDIAAVNSQQQTVVSGSHKMINEFKIFCENNGITTLVLDSSHAFHSKLMDPIERDYDALLSSVKFRKPSKCKFISGVEGRIISEVDKNYWWRHTREKVCFLQACKSAGREGLTMFLEIGPHPVLSAFVLKNLHEISEISAIPSIRRKSNDWETMLSSVGKLYTCGISINWNNFHRYSSGKIIEVPGNHFEETRH
;
A
#
# COMPACT_ATOMS: atom_id res chain seq x y z
N MET A 1 -23.59 10.41 30.00
CA MET A 1 -24.50 10.21 28.86
C MET A 1 -25.17 11.54 28.53
N GLY A 2 -25.20 11.93 27.27
CA GLY A 2 -25.93 13.12 26.79
C GLY A 2 -26.40 12.91 25.35
N GLY A 3 -27.28 13.78 24.85
CA GLY A 3 -27.76 13.70 23.47
C GLY A 3 -28.33 15.01 22.93
N LEU A 4 -28.32 15.13 21.61
CA LEU A 4 -28.99 16.16 20.80
C LEU A 4 -29.57 15.48 19.56
N ASN A 5 -30.80 15.82 19.19
CA ASN A 5 -31.51 15.27 18.02
C ASN A 5 -31.54 13.72 17.96
N GLY A 6 -31.71 13.05 19.10
CA GLY A 6 -31.88 11.58 19.16
C GLY A 6 -30.60 10.74 19.06
N LEU A 7 -29.43 11.35 18.81
CA LEU A 7 -28.13 10.67 18.91
C LEU A 7 -27.59 10.77 20.35
N GLY A 8 -27.32 9.62 20.98
CA GLY A 8 -26.70 9.53 22.29
C GLY A 8 -25.20 9.24 22.20
N TRP A 9 -24.40 9.82 23.11
CA TRP A 9 -22.95 9.61 23.19
C TRP A 9 -22.47 9.24 24.60
N TRP A 10 -21.31 8.58 24.64
CA TRP A 10 -20.57 8.22 25.83
C TRP A 10 -19.36 9.14 25.98
N VAL A 11 -19.23 9.78 27.15
CA VAL A 11 -18.07 10.59 27.50
C VAL A 11 -17.57 10.11 28.84
N SER A 12 -16.29 9.79 28.91
CA SER A 12 -15.56 9.51 30.14
C SER A 12 -14.42 10.50 30.32
N TYR A 13 -13.79 10.46 31.48
CA TYR A 13 -12.70 11.35 31.86
C TYR A 13 -11.62 10.55 32.58
N ALA A 14 -10.36 10.83 32.26
CA ALA A 14 -9.20 10.26 32.91
C ALA A 14 -8.36 11.39 33.51
N SER A 15 -8.42 11.57 34.83
CA SER A 15 -7.59 12.53 35.56
C SER A 15 -6.14 12.08 35.71
N ASP A 16 -5.89 10.77 35.67
CA ASP A 16 -4.61 10.12 35.95
C ASP A 16 -4.60 8.74 35.28
N ASP A 17 -3.48 8.03 35.37
CA ASP A 17 -3.33 6.69 34.78
C ASP A 17 -4.33 5.65 35.27
N PHE A 18 -4.75 5.74 36.54
CA PHE A 18 -5.68 4.77 37.10
C PHE A 18 -7.06 4.94 36.48
N GLU A 19 -7.51 6.19 36.34
CA GLU A 19 -8.75 6.51 35.60
C GLU A 19 -8.61 6.24 34.09
N ALA A 20 -7.41 6.40 33.51
CA ALA A 20 -7.14 6.02 32.12
C ALA A 20 -7.27 4.50 31.90
N TRP A 21 -6.78 3.67 32.81
CA TRP A 21 -6.98 2.22 32.77
C TRP A 21 -8.44 1.81 32.89
N LYS A 22 -9.23 2.50 33.71
CA LYS A 22 -10.69 2.30 33.76
C LYS A 22 -11.35 2.68 32.44
N CYS A 23 -10.91 3.77 31.81
CA CYS A 23 -11.39 4.18 30.50
C CYS A 23 -11.02 3.19 29.39
N ILE A 24 -9.82 2.59 29.45
CA ILE A 24 -9.43 1.47 28.56
C ILE A 24 -10.34 0.26 28.79
N GLY A 25 -10.59 -0.12 30.05
CA GLY A 25 -11.51 -1.21 30.37
C GLY A 25 -12.93 -0.95 29.85
N LEU A 26 -13.39 0.29 29.96
CA LEU A 26 -14.67 0.73 29.41
C LEU A 26 -14.68 0.73 27.88
N ALA A 27 -13.61 1.18 27.22
CA ALA A 27 -13.45 1.14 25.77
C ALA A 27 -13.57 -0.29 25.24
N ARG A 28 -12.80 -1.22 25.83
CA ARG A 28 -12.83 -2.65 25.51
C ARG A 28 -14.20 -3.27 25.76
N ALA A 29 -14.86 -2.92 26.86
CA ALA A 29 -16.20 -3.40 27.17
C ALA A 29 -17.22 -2.90 26.14
N LEU A 30 -17.19 -1.60 25.80
CA LEU A 30 -18.08 -1.00 24.80
C LEU A 30 -17.86 -1.62 23.41
N ARG A 31 -16.60 -1.86 23.01
CA ARG A 31 -16.23 -2.60 21.78
C ARG A 31 -16.88 -3.98 21.73
N ARG A 32 -16.86 -4.74 22.84
CA ARG A 32 -17.46 -6.08 22.93
C ARG A 32 -18.99 -6.06 22.83
N THR A 33 -19.63 -4.96 23.22
CA THR A 33 -21.11 -4.83 23.21
C THR A 33 -21.70 -4.32 21.90
N LEU A 34 -20.88 -4.12 20.84
CA LEU A 34 -21.32 -3.63 19.53
C LEU A 34 -22.16 -2.33 19.61
N THR A 35 -21.82 -1.42 20.52
CA THR A 35 -22.55 -0.16 20.68
C THR A 35 -22.38 0.75 19.46
N THR A 36 -23.47 1.38 19.01
CA THR A 36 -23.48 2.32 17.87
C THR A 36 -23.22 3.78 18.28
N ARG A 37 -22.88 4.03 19.56
CA ARG A 37 -22.76 5.37 20.15
C ARG A 37 -21.29 5.81 20.24
N PRO A 38 -20.93 7.05 19.85
CA PRO A 38 -19.56 7.55 19.97
C PRO A 38 -19.05 7.49 21.42
N PHE A 39 -17.78 7.12 21.60
CA PHE A 39 -17.10 7.11 22.88
C PHE A 39 -15.92 8.10 22.87
N MET A 40 -15.89 9.00 23.85
CA MET A 40 -14.84 10.00 24.02
C MET A 40 -14.26 9.90 25.43
N VAL A 41 -12.95 10.09 25.54
CA VAL A 41 -12.25 10.19 26.83
C VAL A 41 -11.47 11.49 26.88
N ILE A 42 -11.79 12.34 27.85
CA ILE A 42 -11.01 13.55 28.12
C ILE A 42 -9.89 13.17 29.07
N ALA A 43 -8.63 13.29 28.62
CA ALA A 43 -7.47 12.96 29.44
C ALA A 43 -6.79 14.25 29.97
N SER A 44 -6.40 14.23 31.23
CA SER A 44 -5.56 15.28 31.83
C SER A 44 -4.09 15.11 31.41
N ASN A 45 -3.26 16.10 31.73
CA ASN A 45 -1.80 16.03 31.56
C ASN A 45 -1.10 15.10 32.58
N GLN A 46 -1.81 14.54 33.55
CA GLN A 46 -1.26 13.59 34.53
C GLN A 46 -1.36 12.12 34.06
N VAL A 47 -1.92 11.86 32.87
CA VAL A 47 -1.88 10.54 32.23
C VAL A 47 -0.52 10.37 31.54
N ARG A 48 0.26 9.37 31.95
CA ARG A 48 1.57 9.07 31.36
C ARG A 48 1.44 8.77 29.88
N ARG A 49 2.47 9.15 29.13
CA ARG A 49 2.54 9.04 27.67
C ARG A 49 2.21 7.63 27.16
N GLU A 50 2.79 6.60 27.75
CA GLU A 50 2.53 5.19 27.37
C GLU A 50 1.05 4.82 27.52
N ILE A 51 0.43 5.23 28.63
CA ILE A 51 -0.97 4.94 28.95
C ILE A 51 -1.90 5.73 28.02
N SER A 52 -1.52 6.96 27.67
CA SER A 52 -2.29 7.80 26.74
C SER A 52 -2.33 7.23 25.32
N PHE A 53 -1.24 6.63 24.84
CA PHE A 53 -1.21 5.94 23.54
C PHE A 53 -2.08 4.69 23.55
N LEU A 54 -1.98 3.89 24.61
CA LEU A 54 -2.82 2.70 24.76
C LEU A 54 -4.29 3.07 24.87
N LEU A 55 -4.62 4.11 25.63
CA LEU A 55 -6.00 4.62 25.75
C LEU A 55 -6.52 5.14 24.41
N GLN A 56 -5.72 5.89 23.66
CA GLN A 56 -6.08 6.39 22.33
C GLN A 56 -6.35 5.23 21.37
N ASP A 57 -5.41 4.28 21.28
CA ASP A 57 -5.54 3.09 20.44
C ASP A 57 -6.80 2.27 20.78
N GLU A 58 -7.13 2.14 22.07
CA GLU A 58 -8.34 1.44 22.50
C GLU A 58 -9.62 2.23 22.21
N VAL A 59 -9.62 3.56 22.39
CA VAL A 59 -10.77 4.42 22.09
C VAL A 59 -11.05 4.47 20.58
N ASP A 60 -10.01 4.51 19.74
CA ASP A 60 -10.13 4.49 18.27
C ASP A 60 -10.79 3.21 17.75
N LYS A 61 -10.76 2.13 18.54
CA LYS A 61 -11.40 0.85 18.22
C LYS A 61 -12.89 0.77 18.63
N VAL A 62 -13.46 1.80 19.29
CA VAL A 62 -14.85 1.80 19.84
C VAL A 62 -15.93 2.37 18.88
N TYR A 63 -15.77 2.21 17.57
CA TYR A 63 -16.79 2.41 16.51
C TYR A 63 -16.97 3.80 15.85
N PHE A 64 -17.61 3.77 14.66
CA PHE A 64 -17.59 4.66 13.49
C PHE A 64 -19.04 5.09 13.09
N SER A 65 -19.38 6.38 12.97
CA SER A 65 -20.71 6.82 12.47
C SER A 65 -20.64 7.55 11.13
N LYS A 66 -21.75 7.46 10.35
CA LYS A 66 -22.03 8.35 9.21
C LYS A 66 -21.98 9.83 9.63
N PRO A 67 -21.46 10.74 8.80
CA PRO A 67 -21.67 12.18 8.99
C PRO A 67 -23.16 12.50 8.89
N VAL A 68 -23.67 13.35 9.79
CA VAL A 68 -24.96 14.02 9.59
C VAL A 68 -24.71 15.20 8.66
N GLU A 69 -25.46 15.32 7.57
CA GLU A 69 -25.36 16.48 6.68
C GLU A 69 -25.58 17.78 7.47
N ASN A 70 -24.69 18.76 7.27
CA ASN A 70 -24.73 20.13 7.82
C ASN A 70 -24.44 20.34 9.31
N LEU A 71 -23.84 19.37 10.02
CA LEU A 71 -23.34 19.55 11.39
C LEU A 71 -21.83 19.27 11.47
N SER A 72 -21.02 20.30 11.76
CA SER A 72 -19.60 20.10 12.09
C SER A 72 -19.44 19.86 13.59
N PHE A 73 -19.02 18.63 13.95
CA PHE A 73 -18.82 18.13 15.32
C PHE A 73 -17.97 19.06 16.22
N ARG A 74 -17.07 19.86 15.61
CA ARG A 74 -16.22 20.89 16.25
C ARG A 74 -16.97 21.93 17.08
N SER A 75 -18.25 22.20 16.82
CA SER A 75 -19.01 23.24 17.51
C SER A 75 -19.55 22.80 18.87
N LEU A 76 -19.79 21.50 19.05
CA LEU A 76 -20.41 20.91 20.24
C LEU A 76 -19.41 20.66 21.37
N ALA A 77 -18.21 20.18 21.02
CA ALA A 77 -17.08 20.04 21.95
C ALA A 77 -16.65 21.39 22.53
N LYS A 78 -16.59 22.44 21.70
CA LYS A 78 -16.32 23.83 22.14
C LYS A 78 -17.37 24.34 23.12
N LEU A 79 -18.66 24.12 22.85
CA LEU A 79 -19.77 24.54 23.70
C LEU A 79 -19.76 23.83 25.06
N LYS A 80 -19.40 22.54 25.11
CA LYS A 80 -19.32 21.80 26.37
C LYS A 80 -18.08 22.12 27.19
N LEU A 81 -16.94 22.34 26.54
CA LEU A 81 -15.74 22.89 27.17
C LEU A 81 -16.06 24.25 27.82
N GLN A 82 -16.78 25.12 27.11
CA GLN A 82 -17.18 26.43 27.63
C GLN A 82 -18.14 26.35 28.83
N GLN A 83 -19.00 25.32 28.90
CA GLN A 83 -19.87 25.06 30.05
C GLN A 83 -19.11 24.45 31.24
N LEU A 84 -18.12 23.59 31.00
CA LEU A 84 -17.26 23.01 32.04
C LEU A 84 -16.28 24.04 32.63
N MET A 85 -15.89 25.04 31.83
CA MET A 85 -14.98 26.13 32.20
C MET A 85 -15.66 27.29 32.94
N ALA A 86 -16.98 27.24 33.14
CA ALA A 86 -17.74 28.25 33.89
C ALA A 86 -17.50 28.11 35.40
N GLY A 87 -16.26 28.26 35.86
CA GLY A 87 -15.96 28.27 37.29
C GLY A 87 -14.50 28.20 37.70
N GLU A 88 -13.58 27.68 36.87
CA GLU A 88 -12.21 27.37 37.32
C GLU A 88 -11.12 27.95 36.41
N ARG A 89 -10.09 28.53 37.05
CA ARG A 89 -8.94 29.16 36.37
C ARG A 89 -8.04 28.09 35.75
N GLN A 90 -7.75 28.29 34.46
CA GLN A 90 -6.61 27.77 33.71
C GLN A 90 -6.17 26.33 34.03
N GLN A 91 -6.82 25.35 33.40
CA GLN A 91 -6.22 24.04 33.15
C GLN A 91 -6.10 23.80 31.64
N ARG A 92 -5.00 23.16 31.23
CA ARG A 92 -4.71 22.78 29.83
C ARG A 92 -5.23 21.35 29.62
N PHE A 93 -6.09 21.16 28.63
CA PHE A 93 -6.76 19.89 28.34
C PHE A 93 -6.33 19.32 26.98
N VAL A 94 -6.30 17.99 26.87
CA VAL A 94 -6.04 17.26 25.62
C VAL A 94 -7.34 16.60 25.18
N LEU A 95 -7.74 16.84 23.93
CA LEU A 95 -8.93 16.25 23.33
C LEU A 95 -8.52 15.01 22.53
N LEU A 96 -8.97 13.84 22.97
CA LEU A 96 -8.86 12.58 22.24
C LEU A 96 -10.23 12.33 21.57
N ASP A 97 -10.32 12.61 20.27
CA ASP A 97 -11.58 12.62 19.51
C ASP A 97 -11.56 11.60 18.38
N CYS A 98 -12.57 10.73 18.34
CA CYS A 98 -12.86 9.76 17.28
C CYS A 98 -13.52 10.38 16.02
N ASN A 99 -13.66 11.71 15.92
CA ASN A 99 -14.25 12.41 14.77
C ASN A 99 -13.60 13.75 14.39
N CYS A 100 -12.34 13.98 14.76
CA CYS A 100 -11.57 15.04 14.13
C CYS A 100 -11.17 14.62 12.72
N LEU A 101 -11.92 15.08 11.71
CA LEU A 101 -11.45 15.24 10.33
C LEU A 101 -10.07 15.93 10.38
N PRO A 102 -8.99 15.20 10.07
CA PRO A 102 -7.66 15.79 9.98
C PRO A 102 -7.66 16.68 8.74
N ILE A 103 -7.27 17.94 8.88
CA ILE A 103 -6.75 18.66 7.72
C ILE A 103 -5.46 17.90 7.37
N LYS A 104 -5.47 17.25 6.21
CA LYS A 104 -4.57 16.21 5.69
C LYS A 104 -3.06 16.58 5.60
N ASN A 105 -2.63 17.68 6.23
CA ASN A 105 -1.23 18.12 6.32
C ASN A 105 -0.57 17.86 7.68
N CYS A 106 -1.31 17.33 8.68
CA CYS A 106 -0.73 16.92 9.95
C CYS A 106 -0.53 15.39 10.06
N ASP A 107 -1.09 14.60 9.14
CA ASP A 107 -1.02 13.13 9.18
C ASP A 107 0.42 12.58 9.16
N ASP A 108 1.34 13.21 8.41
CA ASP A 108 2.74 12.75 8.36
C ASP A 108 3.49 13.00 9.65
N LEU A 109 3.22 14.13 10.32
CA LEU A 109 3.86 14.48 11.58
C LEU A 109 3.23 13.75 12.77
N PHE A 110 1.92 13.48 12.73
CA PHE A 110 1.16 12.86 13.80
C PHE A 110 1.31 11.32 13.80
N ARG A 111 1.33 10.68 12.62
CA ARG A 111 1.61 9.23 12.49
C ARG A 111 3.06 8.87 12.78
N LEU A 112 4.02 9.74 12.45
CA LEU A 112 5.43 9.47 12.71
C LEU A 112 5.88 9.82 14.14
N ASN A 113 5.19 10.72 14.87
CA ASN A 113 5.66 11.21 16.17
C ASN A 113 4.68 11.05 17.36
N GLY A 114 3.43 10.60 17.14
CA GLY A 114 2.43 10.53 18.21
C GLY A 114 2.07 11.90 18.80
N VAL A 115 1.30 11.91 19.90
CA VAL A 115 0.88 13.13 20.63
C VAL A 115 2.07 14.09 20.80
N GLN A 116 1.96 15.32 20.30
CA GLN A 116 3.00 16.33 20.47
C GLN A 116 2.97 16.89 21.89
N TRP A 117 4.04 16.64 22.63
CA TRP A 117 4.30 17.22 23.95
C TRP A 117 5.16 18.48 23.78
N SER A 118 4.76 19.55 24.44
CA SER A 118 5.49 20.81 24.57
C SER A 118 5.97 20.92 26.02
N GLU A 119 7.24 21.25 26.20
CA GLU A 119 7.81 21.58 27.50
C GLU A 119 7.65 23.09 27.76
N LEU A 120 7.33 23.51 28.98
CA LEU A 120 7.35 24.93 29.34
C LEU A 120 7.57 25.13 30.84
N GLY A 121 8.78 25.58 31.19
CA GLY A 121 9.14 26.06 32.53
C GLY A 121 10.43 25.43 33.08
N GLU A 122 11.06 26.11 34.04
CA GLU A 122 12.33 25.69 34.69
C GLU A 122 12.25 24.35 35.44
N THR A 123 11.07 23.73 35.51
CA THR A 123 10.81 22.48 36.23
C THR A 123 10.79 21.21 35.35
N GLY A 124 10.83 21.34 34.01
CA GLY A 124 11.01 20.20 33.09
C GLY A 124 9.81 19.24 32.94
N GLU A 125 8.57 19.70 33.11
CA GLU A 125 7.37 18.89 32.84
C GLU A 125 6.82 19.13 31.42
N GLU A 126 6.47 18.03 30.73
CA GLU A 126 5.91 17.98 29.38
C GLU A 126 4.36 18.00 29.38
N PHE A 127 3.70 18.70 28.44
CA PHE A 127 2.23 18.63 28.24
C PHE A 127 1.82 18.70 26.75
N ALA A 128 0.69 18.13 26.34
CA ALA A 128 0.28 18.12 24.93
C ALA A 128 -0.43 19.41 24.44
N ALA A 129 -0.21 19.82 23.18
CA ALA A 129 -0.76 21.07 22.61
C ALA A 129 -1.50 20.88 21.27
N ILE A 130 -2.59 21.64 21.07
CA ILE A 130 -3.38 21.70 19.82
C ILE A 130 -3.39 23.15 19.31
N VAL A 131 -2.97 23.38 18.05
CA VAL A 131 -3.08 24.69 17.38
C VAL A 131 -4.33 24.73 16.51
N ALA A 132 -5.21 25.70 16.76
CA ALA A 132 -6.38 25.99 15.94
C ALA A 132 -6.17 27.30 15.16
N ASN A 133 -6.44 27.28 13.86
CA ASN A 133 -6.39 28.46 13.00
C ASN A 133 -7.56 29.42 13.32
N SER A 134 -7.26 30.70 13.56
CA SER A 134 -8.24 31.78 13.74
C SER A 134 -7.80 32.99 12.92
N THR A 135 -8.68 33.44 12.04
CA THR A 135 -8.53 34.57 11.10
C THR A 135 -8.51 35.95 11.77
N LEU A 136 -8.10 36.05 13.04
CA LEU A 136 -8.10 37.30 13.80
C LEU A 136 -6.82 37.39 14.64
N MET A 137 -5.67 37.69 14.03
CA MET A 137 -4.55 38.29 14.75
C MET A 137 -3.79 39.27 13.84
N ARG A 138 -3.51 40.46 14.38
CA ARG A 138 -2.72 41.53 13.75
C ARG A 138 -1.25 41.46 14.20
N ASP A 139 -0.41 42.14 13.44
CA ASP A 139 1.05 42.07 13.28
C ASP A 139 1.96 42.26 14.52
N GLY A 140 1.47 42.15 15.76
CA GLY A 140 2.25 42.39 16.98
C GLY A 140 2.68 41.14 17.76
N ASP A 141 1.91 40.05 17.75
CA ASP A 141 2.11 38.91 18.66
C ASP A 141 2.74 37.66 18.03
N LEU A 142 2.94 37.64 16.71
CA LEU A 142 3.58 36.50 16.02
C LEU A 142 5.11 36.45 16.28
N ASP A 143 5.76 37.60 16.44
CA ASP A 143 7.22 37.70 16.58
C ASP A 143 7.70 37.29 18.00
N THR A 144 6.87 37.49 19.03
CA THR A 144 7.16 37.03 20.41
C THR A 144 7.02 35.51 20.53
N VAL A 145 6.06 34.91 19.79
CA VAL A 145 5.84 33.46 19.77
C VAL A 145 6.89 32.75 18.91
N MET A 146 7.30 33.34 17.79
CA MET A 146 8.39 32.81 16.94
C MET A 146 9.77 32.91 17.61
N ARG A 147 10.05 33.95 18.41
CA ARG A 147 11.36 34.12 19.05
C ARG A 147 11.62 33.22 20.24
N LEU A 148 10.59 32.69 20.93
CA LEU A 148 10.76 31.68 21.97
C LEU A 148 10.95 30.27 21.39
N VAL A 149 10.36 30.00 20.22
CA VAL A 149 10.41 28.68 19.54
C VAL A 149 11.77 28.41 18.89
N VAL A 150 12.58 29.43 18.63
CA VAL A 150 13.87 29.31 17.92
C VAL A 150 15.09 29.25 18.86
N GLY A 151 14.91 29.36 20.19
CA GLY A 151 16.01 29.71 21.11
C GLY A 151 16.84 28.61 21.78
N ARG A 152 16.44 27.33 21.82
CA ARG A 152 17.14 26.35 22.68
C ARG A 152 17.27 24.93 22.13
N GLU A 153 17.41 24.77 20.81
CA GLU A 153 18.22 23.66 20.30
C GLU A 153 19.70 23.99 20.57
N THR A 154 20.23 23.59 21.74
CA THR A 154 21.68 23.46 21.91
C THR A 154 22.07 22.44 22.98
N LEU A 155 22.43 21.25 22.49
CA LEU A 155 23.51 20.36 22.92
C LEU A 155 23.33 19.30 24.03
N LYS A 156 23.86 18.12 23.65
CA LYS A 156 24.42 16.97 24.40
C LYS A 156 23.42 15.98 24.99
N SER A 157 23.57 14.65 24.92
CA SER A 157 24.40 13.66 24.22
C SER A 157 24.33 12.39 25.10
N GLY A 158 23.94 11.25 24.52
CA GLY A 158 24.37 9.91 24.96
C GLY A 158 23.69 9.32 26.19
N LEU A 159 23.17 8.09 26.06
CA LEU A 159 23.59 6.90 26.82
C LEU A 159 22.76 5.66 26.37
N TYR A 160 23.48 4.65 25.86
CA TYR A 160 23.15 3.22 25.67
C TYR A 160 21.91 2.82 24.82
N GLY A 161 21.99 1.87 23.89
CA GLY A 161 23.08 0.96 23.53
C GLY A 161 22.71 0.15 22.28
N ASN A 162 23.75 -0.34 21.60
CA ASN A 162 23.68 -1.21 20.44
C ASN A 162 22.78 -2.43 20.68
N GLU A 163 21.81 -2.64 19.79
CA GLU A 163 21.52 -3.97 19.24
C GLU A 163 20.79 -3.80 17.90
N THR A 164 21.34 -4.44 16.89
CA THR A 164 20.75 -4.62 15.57
C THR A 164 19.53 -5.50 15.72
N THR A 165 18.34 -4.93 15.58
CA THR A 165 17.13 -5.70 15.25
C THR A 165 16.66 -5.26 13.87
N GLU A 166 16.72 -6.23 12.96
CA GLU A 166 16.10 -6.28 11.64
C GLU A 166 14.66 -5.72 11.66
N PRO A 167 14.13 -5.27 10.50
CA PRO A 167 12.76 -4.79 10.43
C PRO A 167 11.83 -5.86 10.99
N ALA A 168 11.13 -5.52 12.08
CA ALA A 168 10.07 -6.34 12.61
C ALA A 168 9.06 -6.57 11.47
N LEU A 169 9.02 -7.80 10.97
CA LEU A 169 7.81 -8.35 10.39
C LEU A 169 6.71 -8.04 11.41
N ASN A 170 5.67 -7.32 10.99
CA ASN A 170 4.44 -7.30 11.76
C ASN A 170 4.03 -8.77 11.89
N GLU A 171 4.22 -9.37 13.06
CA GLU A 171 3.75 -10.70 13.40
C GLU A 171 2.23 -10.66 13.32
N ILE A 172 1.70 -10.95 12.14
CA ILE A 172 0.27 -11.20 11.99
C ILE A 172 0.05 -12.59 12.59
N ASN A 173 -0.75 -12.65 13.65
CA ASN A 173 -1.11 -13.91 14.31
C ASN A 173 -2.29 -14.53 13.55
N TYR A 174 -2.09 -15.69 12.92
CA TYR A 174 -3.09 -16.37 12.09
C TYR A 174 -3.59 -17.65 12.75
N CYS A 175 -4.89 -17.96 12.73
CA CYS A 175 -5.41 -19.29 13.09
C CYS A 175 -5.66 -20.10 11.81
N PHE A 176 -5.10 -21.30 11.72
CA PHE A 176 -5.33 -22.20 10.59
C PHE A 176 -6.18 -23.37 11.05
N GLU A 177 -7.30 -23.59 10.41
CA GLU A 177 -8.19 -24.72 10.67
C GLU A 177 -8.45 -25.45 9.36
N LEU A 178 -8.11 -26.73 9.33
CA LEU A 178 -8.30 -27.55 8.16
C LEU A 178 -9.10 -28.77 8.51
N ASP A 179 -10.04 -28.98 7.63
CA ASP A 179 -11.21 -29.75 7.82
C ASP A 179 -11.18 -30.81 6.74
N MET A 180 -10.97 -32.04 7.14
CA MET A 180 -11.05 -33.14 6.20
C MET A 180 -11.79 -34.26 6.85
N LYS A 181 -12.61 -34.90 6.02
CA LYS A 181 -13.21 -36.16 6.38
C LYS A 181 -12.14 -37.24 6.41
N ARG A 182 -11.91 -37.79 7.60
CA ARG A 182 -11.21 -39.02 7.90
C ARG A 182 -12.16 -40.20 7.75
N SER A 183 -12.70 -40.42 6.56
CA SER A 183 -13.34 -41.71 6.28
C SER A 183 -12.31 -42.76 5.84
N TRP A 184 -11.31 -42.39 5.05
CA TRP A 184 -10.30 -43.33 4.56
C TRP A 184 -9.05 -42.55 4.17
N ASN A 185 -7.88 -42.91 4.69
CA ASN A 185 -6.64 -42.31 4.22
C ASN A 185 -6.25 -43.04 2.92
N ASP A 186 -7.10 -42.92 1.90
CA ASP A 186 -7.05 -43.72 0.68
C ASP A 186 -5.64 -43.70 0.10
N TYR A 187 -5.02 -42.52 0.06
CA TYR A 187 -3.67 -42.38 -0.44
C TYR A 187 -2.65 -43.12 0.43
N ARG A 188 -2.75 -43.06 1.76
CA ARG A 188 -1.88 -43.86 2.65
C ARG A 188 -2.08 -45.35 2.41
N ASP A 189 -3.32 -45.80 2.29
CA ASP A 189 -3.64 -47.21 2.15
C ASP A 189 -3.23 -47.72 0.75
N ILE A 190 -3.35 -46.89 -0.29
CA ILE A 190 -2.78 -47.11 -1.63
C ILE A 190 -1.24 -47.18 -1.56
N MET A 191 -0.58 -46.25 -0.88
CA MET A 191 0.87 -46.26 -0.70
C MET A 191 1.34 -47.49 0.08
N GLN A 192 0.63 -47.89 1.14
CA GLN A 192 0.93 -49.11 1.89
C GLN A 192 0.77 -50.38 1.04
N LYS A 193 -0.25 -50.43 0.16
CA LYS A 193 -0.44 -51.51 -0.82
C LYS A 193 0.68 -51.52 -1.88
N ALA A 194 1.18 -50.35 -2.28
CA ALA A 194 2.15 -50.21 -3.37
C ALA A 194 3.63 -50.34 -2.95
N GLU A 195 4.03 -49.76 -1.82
CA GLU A 195 5.45 -49.62 -1.41
C GLU A 195 5.91 -50.66 -0.38
N GLY A 196 4.98 -51.45 0.19
CA GLY A 196 5.29 -52.34 1.32
C GLY A 196 5.49 -51.55 2.63
N SER A 197 5.63 -52.25 3.77
CA SER A 197 5.58 -51.65 5.12
C SER A 197 6.85 -50.87 5.52
N GLU A 198 7.48 -50.10 4.63
CA GLU A 198 8.54 -49.17 5.04
C GLU A 198 7.92 -47.96 5.73
N LYS A 199 8.07 -47.93 7.06
CA LYS A 199 7.66 -46.82 7.92
C LYS A 199 8.63 -45.65 7.77
N ASP A 200 8.50 -44.88 6.69
CA ASP A 200 9.16 -43.58 6.58
C ASP A 200 8.32 -42.50 7.29
N LEU A 201 8.92 -41.79 8.23
CA LEU A 201 8.33 -40.63 8.91
C LEU A 201 7.84 -39.58 7.90
N CYS A 202 8.51 -39.45 6.75
CA CYS A 202 8.12 -38.53 5.68
C CYS A 202 6.78 -38.92 5.05
N ASN A 203 6.50 -40.22 4.87
CA ASN A 203 5.23 -40.71 4.32
C ASN A 203 4.07 -40.51 5.31
N ASN A 204 4.31 -40.69 6.60
CA ASN A 204 3.32 -40.36 7.64
C ASN A 204 3.05 -38.84 7.70
N MET A 205 4.10 -38.01 7.64
CA MET A 205 3.98 -36.54 7.54
C MET A 205 3.26 -36.09 6.26
N ARG A 206 3.15 -36.94 5.23
CA ARG A 206 2.44 -36.65 3.98
C ARG A 206 0.96 -36.96 4.01
N THR A 207 0.57 -37.95 4.78
CA THR A 207 -0.77 -38.53 4.71
C THR A 207 -1.58 -38.33 5.98
N GLU A 208 -0.96 -38.07 7.13
CA GLU A 208 -1.70 -37.83 8.36
C GLU A 208 -2.32 -36.42 8.40
N LEU A 209 -3.46 -36.33 9.10
CA LEU A 209 -4.30 -35.14 9.13
C LEU A 209 -3.61 -33.95 9.82
N GLY A 210 -2.94 -34.18 10.97
CA GLY A 210 -2.27 -33.12 11.73
C GLY A 210 -1.15 -32.40 10.97
N PRO A 211 -0.22 -33.09 10.28
CA PRO A 211 0.80 -32.46 9.46
C PRO A 211 0.29 -31.59 8.30
N LEU A 212 -0.95 -31.76 7.84
CA LEU A 212 -1.48 -31.00 6.70
C LEU A 212 -1.66 -29.52 7.03
N THR A 213 -2.24 -29.21 8.19
CA THR A 213 -2.36 -27.83 8.71
C THR A 213 -1.02 -27.22 9.02
N ALA A 214 -0.14 -28.02 9.62
CA ALA A 214 1.23 -27.64 9.91
C ALA A 214 2.03 -27.32 8.65
N LYS A 215 1.81 -28.02 7.54
CA LYS A 215 2.47 -27.72 6.25
C LYS A 215 2.04 -26.40 5.66
N ILE A 216 0.75 -26.06 5.74
CA ILE A 216 0.26 -24.77 5.24
C ILE A 216 0.79 -23.66 6.14
N SER A 217 0.76 -23.87 7.46
CA SER A 217 1.35 -22.94 8.43
C SER A 217 2.85 -22.75 8.19
N TYR A 218 3.59 -23.84 7.96
CA TYR A 218 5.02 -23.81 7.65
C TYR A 218 5.32 -23.09 6.32
N PHE A 219 4.57 -23.40 5.26
CA PHE A 219 4.78 -22.83 3.94
C PHE A 219 4.46 -21.34 3.87
N LEU A 220 3.43 -20.91 4.60
CA LEU A 220 2.99 -19.51 4.68
C LEU A 220 3.61 -18.75 5.86
N GLU A 221 4.49 -19.40 6.64
CA GLU A 221 5.17 -18.83 7.81
C GLU A 221 4.19 -18.28 8.88
N LEU A 222 3.07 -19.00 9.09
CA LEU A 222 2.03 -18.64 10.04
C LEU A 222 2.35 -19.16 11.45
N ILE A 223 2.13 -18.32 12.46
CA ILE A 223 2.55 -18.60 13.86
C ILE A 223 1.41 -18.82 14.87
N GLY A 224 0.16 -18.60 14.49
CA GLY A 224 -0.96 -18.79 15.42
C GLY A 224 -1.51 -20.23 15.43
N PRO A 225 -2.67 -20.46 16.05
CA PRO A 225 -3.17 -21.81 16.31
C PRO A 225 -3.40 -22.62 15.02
N SER A 226 -3.12 -23.92 15.05
CA SER A 226 -3.26 -24.81 13.90
C SER A 226 -4.00 -26.09 14.31
N TYR A 227 -5.19 -26.34 13.74
CA TYR A 227 -6.09 -27.42 14.15
C TYR A 227 -6.59 -28.24 12.98
N SER A 228 -6.77 -29.54 13.23
CA SER A 228 -7.50 -30.44 12.35
C SER A 228 -8.69 -31.05 13.07
N THR A 229 -9.87 -30.98 12.46
CA THR A 229 -11.16 -31.42 13.00
C THR A 229 -11.75 -32.58 12.18
N GLU A 230 -12.65 -33.36 12.81
CA GLU A 230 -13.40 -34.46 12.17
C GLU A 230 -14.74 -34.67 12.90
N SER A 231 -15.85 -34.43 12.19
CA SER A 231 -17.21 -34.74 12.67
C SER A 231 -18.14 -35.27 11.56
N GLY A 232 -17.58 -35.81 10.48
CA GLY A 232 -18.30 -36.31 9.32
C GLY A 232 -18.66 -35.19 8.35
N CYS A 233 -19.96 -35.05 8.05
CA CYS A 233 -20.42 -34.09 7.05
C CYS A 233 -20.56 -32.66 7.60
N SER A 234 -20.59 -32.51 8.93
CA SER A 234 -20.61 -31.23 9.65
C SER A 234 -19.24 -30.58 9.81
N THR A 235 -18.17 -31.30 9.48
CA THR A 235 -16.81 -30.96 9.87
C THR A 235 -16.51 -29.50 9.50
N SER A 236 -16.67 -29.10 8.23
CA SER A 236 -16.32 -27.73 7.81
C SER A 236 -17.05 -26.59 8.51
N ILE A 237 -18.27 -26.78 9.01
CA ILE A 237 -18.94 -25.74 9.81
C ILE A 237 -18.42 -25.72 11.24
N GLU A 238 -18.05 -26.86 11.81
CA GLU A 238 -17.37 -26.92 13.12
C GLU A 238 -16.02 -26.19 13.04
N GLY A 239 -15.26 -26.39 11.97
CA GLY A 239 -14.03 -25.63 11.73
C GLY A 239 -14.27 -24.12 11.60
N VAL A 240 -15.38 -23.71 10.97
CA VAL A 240 -15.77 -22.28 10.93
C VAL A 240 -16.16 -21.76 12.32
N ASP A 241 -16.88 -22.53 13.13
CA ASP A 241 -17.31 -22.16 14.48
C ASP A 241 -16.08 -21.93 15.39
N MET A 242 -15.14 -22.87 15.38
CA MET A 242 -13.88 -22.78 16.12
C MET A 242 -13.05 -21.56 15.69
N ALA A 243 -12.86 -21.35 14.38
CA ALA A 243 -12.15 -20.19 13.85
C ALA A 243 -12.82 -18.85 14.25
N CYS A 244 -14.14 -18.78 14.21
CA CYS A 244 -14.89 -17.60 14.66
C CYS A 244 -14.65 -17.30 16.14
N ASP A 245 -14.58 -18.33 16.98
CA ASP A 245 -14.28 -18.17 18.40
C ASP A 245 -12.83 -17.74 18.66
N LYS A 246 -11.85 -18.21 17.88
CA LYS A 246 -10.47 -17.71 17.97
C LYS A 246 -10.35 -16.25 17.57
N LEU A 247 -11.06 -15.85 16.51
CA LEU A 247 -11.13 -14.45 16.08
C LEU A 247 -11.80 -13.56 17.14
N ARG A 248 -12.93 -13.98 17.71
CA ARG A 248 -13.65 -13.20 18.75
C ARG A 248 -12.85 -13.06 20.05
N ASN A 249 -12.07 -14.07 20.40
CA ASN A 249 -11.21 -14.07 21.59
C ASN A 249 -9.82 -13.47 21.35
N GLU A 250 -9.57 -12.90 20.16
CA GLU A 250 -8.27 -12.27 19.80
C GLU A 250 -7.09 -13.25 19.91
N ALA A 251 -7.34 -14.56 19.73
CA ALA A 251 -6.28 -15.56 19.61
C ALA A 251 -5.61 -15.54 18.21
N CYS A 252 -6.27 -14.91 17.24
CA CYS A 252 -5.75 -14.58 15.93
C CYS A 252 -6.47 -13.35 15.35
N ASP A 253 -5.89 -12.75 14.30
CA ASP A 253 -6.46 -11.60 13.58
C ASP A 253 -7.04 -11.98 12.22
N LEU A 254 -6.61 -13.12 11.70
CA LEU A 254 -7.11 -13.76 10.49
C LEU A 254 -7.18 -15.27 10.72
N ALA A 255 -8.22 -15.90 10.20
CA ALA A 255 -8.32 -17.35 10.19
C ALA A 255 -8.47 -17.90 8.76
N ILE A 256 -7.80 -19.00 8.47
CA ILE A 256 -7.96 -19.75 7.23
C ILE A 256 -8.69 -21.04 7.59
N VAL A 257 -9.88 -21.24 7.01
CA VAL A 257 -10.67 -22.46 7.19
C VAL A 257 -10.71 -23.21 5.87
N LEU A 258 -10.22 -24.44 5.83
CA LEU A 258 -10.16 -25.26 4.61
C LEU A 258 -10.96 -26.54 4.80
N GLY A 259 -11.75 -26.96 3.81
CA GLY A 259 -12.36 -28.28 3.69
C GLY A 259 -11.69 -29.08 2.56
N ALA A 260 -11.34 -30.36 2.73
CA ALA A 260 -10.93 -31.23 1.63
C ALA A 260 -11.49 -32.66 1.72
N ASN A 261 -12.04 -33.14 0.59
CA ASN A 261 -12.55 -34.48 0.41
C ASN A 261 -12.16 -35.03 -0.97
N LEU A 262 -11.45 -36.15 -1.01
CA LEU A 262 -11.03 -36.83 -2.25
C LEU A 262 -11.38 -38.32 -2.16
N LEU A 263 -11.80 -38.91 -3.28
CA LEU A 263 -12.24 -40.30 -3.42
C LEU A 263 -11.17 -41.06 -4.24
N LEU A 264 -10.10 -41.52 -3.58
CA LEU A 264 -8.89 -42.00 -4.27
C LEU A 264 -8.84 -43.53 -4.42
N ASP A 265 -9.50 -44.31 -3.54
CA ASP A 265 -9.63 -45.77 -3.65
C ASP A 265 -11.08 -46.14 -4.01
N PRO A 266 -11.34 -47.05 -4.97
CA PRO A 266 -12.69 -47.49 -5.30
C PRO A 266 -13.40 -48.12 -4.09
N PHE A 267 -14.71 -47.88 -3.98
CA PHE A 267 -15.51 -48.42 -2.88
C PHE A 267 -15.46 -49.94 -2.82
N THR A 268 -15.26 -50.47 -1.62
CA THR A 268 -15.39 -51.90 -1.37
C THR A 268 -16.88 -52.28 -1.37
N PRO A 269 -17.34 -53.20 -2.24
CA PRO A 269 -18.72 -53.68 -2.24
C PRO A 269 -19.13 -54.21 -0.85
N GLY A 270 -20.33 -53.85 -0.38
CA GLY A 270 -20.86 -54.26 0.92
C GLY A 270 -20.61 -53.31 2.11
N ILE A 271 -19.73 -52.30 2.00
CA ILE A 271 -19.51 -51.29 3.07
C ILE A 271 -20.47 -50.10 2.96
N VAL A 272 -20.88 -49.77 1.74
CA VAL A 272 -21.68 -48.57 1.40
C VAL A 272 -23.02 -48.93 0.73
N GLU A 273 -23.39 -50.22 0.74
CA GLU A 273 -24.68 -50.70 0.22
C GLU A 273 -25.83 -50.14 1.06
N GLY A 274 -26.84 -49.56 0.41
CA GLY A 274 -27.96 -48.90 1.10
C GLY A 274 -27.68 -47.45 1.50
N SER A 275 -26.58 -46.85 1.05
CA SER A 275 -26.26 -45.44 1.29
C SER A 275 -25.84 -44.67 0.02
N LEU A 276 -25.70 -45.32 -1.14
CA LEU A 276 -25.23 -44.69 -2.37
C LEU A 276 -26.25 -44.78 -3.49
N ALA A 277 -26.69 -43.63 -4.00
CA ALA A 277 -27.72 -43.58 -5.01
C ALA A 277 -27.27 -44.34 -6.25
N PRO A 278 -28.09 -45.23 -6.85
CA PRO A 278 -27.65 -46.05 -7.97
C PRO A 278 -27.33 -45.21 -9.21
N ASN A 279 -27.92 -44.02 -9.29
CA ASN A 279 -27.68 -43.04 -10.34
C ASN A 279 -26.58 -42.01 -9.98
N GLY A 280 -26.00 -42.10 -8.78
CA GLY A 280 -24.96 -41.21 -8.26
C GLY A 280 -25.40 -39.78 -8.00
N ARG A 281 -26.71 -39.50 -7.87
CA ARG A 281 -27.24 -38.14 -7.66
C ARG A 281 -27.76 -37.94 -6.25
N CYS A 282 -27.72 -36.71 -5.78
CA CYS A 282 -28.45 -36.30 -4.60
C CYS A 282 -29.82 -35.75 -5.02
N GLU A 283 -30.89 -36.49 -4.72
CA GLU A 283 -32.27 -36.15 -5.10
C GLU A 283 -33.00 -35.56 -3.89
N THR A 284 -32.38 -34.60 -3.21
CA THR A 284 -32.89 -33.95 -1.99
C THR A 284 -34.36 -33.54 -2.15
N VAL A 285 -35.17 -33.84 -1.13
CA VAL A 285 -36.64 -33.65 -1.00
C VAL A 285 -37.54 -34.40 -2.00
N ASP A 286 -37.00 -35.20 -2.92
CA ASP A 286 -37.81 -36.04 -3.81
C ASP A 286 -38.43 -37.26 -3.08
N ALA A 287 -39.39 -37.93 -3.71
CA ALA A 287 -39.95 -39.18 -3.23
C ALA A 287 -39.04 -40.38 -3.51
N SER A 288 -38.07 -40.25 -4.43
CA SER A 288 -37.04 -41.28 -4.70
C SER A 288 -35.79 -41.16 -3.83
N THR A 289 -35.77 -40.24 -2.86
CA THR A 289 -34.60 -39.98 -2.02
C THR A 289 -34.38 -41.08 -1.00
N ASP A 290 -33.56 -42.06 -1.36
CA ASP A 290 -33.15 -43.11 -0.42
C ASP A 290 -31.63 -43.13 -0.16
N GLU A 291 -30.80 -42.43 -0.96
CA GLU A 291 -29.33 -42.60 -0.97
C GLU A 291 -28.58 -41.32 -1.47
N ILE A 292 -27.25 -41.20 -1.26
CA ILE A 292 -26.43 -40.03 -1.69
C ILE A 292 -25.55 -40.32 -2.92
N GLY A 293 -25.27 -39.28 -3.70
CA GLY A 293 -24.16 -39.27 -4.65
C GLY A 293 -22.91 -38.64 -4.04
N ARG A 294 -21.93 -39.43 -3.61
CA ARG A 294 -20.67 -38.90 -3.04
C ARG A 294 -19.87 -38.10 -4.08
N ALA A 295 -19.18 -37.06 -3.62
CA ALA A 295 -18.39 -36.17 -4.45
C ALA A 295 -17.07 -35.73 -3.79
N GLU A 296 -16.18 -35.23 -4.63
CA GLU A 296 -14.90 -34.65 -4.23
C GLU A 296 -15.00 -33.13 -4.16
N GLY A 297 -14.18 -32.50 -3.32
CA GLY A 297 -14.12 -31.05 -3.25
C GLY A 297 -12.98 -30.57 -2.35
N VAL A 298 -12.50 -29.36 -2.65
CA VAL A 298 -11.64 -28.60 -1.74
C VAL A 298 -12.18 -27.17 -1.68
N GLY A 299 -12.52 -26.69 -0.49
CA GLY A 299 -13.06 -25.37 -0.25
C GLY A 299 -12.22 -24.61 0.77
N VAL A 300 -12.06 -23.29 0.59
CA VAL A 300 -11.27 -22.45 1.51
C VAL A 300 -12.03 -21.16 1.79
N LEU A 301 -12.01 -20.73 3.06
CA LEU A 301 -12.50 -19.44 3.54
C LEU A 301 -11.39 -18.69 4.26
N ILE A 302 -11.33 -17.38 4.02
CA ILE A 302 -10.48 -16.44 4.76
C ILE A 302 -11.39 -15.59 5.63
N LEU A 303 -11.23 -15.69 6.95
CA LEU A 303 -12.08 -15.04 7.93
C LEU A 303 -11.28 -13.98 8.70
N LYS A 304 -11.90 -12.84 8.94
CA LYS A 304 -11.40 -11.78 9.83
C LYS A 304 -12.57 -11.24 10.64
N ARG A 305 -12.28 -10.59 11.77
CA ARG A 305 -13.28 -9.75 12.42
C ARG A 305 -13.72 -8.65 11.45
N LEU A 306 -15.01 -8.36 11.40
CA LEU A 306 -15.57 -7.37 10.46
C LEU A 306 -14.91 -5.99 10.62
N SER A 307 -14.62 -5.57 11.86
CA SER A 307 -13.89 -4.33 12.16
C SER A 307 -12.55 -4.26 11.43
N ASP A 308 -11.82 -5.37 11.42
CA ASP A 308 -10.46 -5.43 10.93
C ASP A 308 -10.48 -5.54 9.41
N ALA A 309 -11.44 -6.27 8.84
CA ALA A 309 -11.67 -6.29 7.39
C ALA A 309 -11.99 -4.88 6.86
N VAL A 310 -12.88 -4.15 7.52
CA VAL A 310 -13.21 -2.76 7.16
C VAL A 310 -12.00 -1.83 7.33
N SER A 311 -11.28 -1.92 8.45
CA SER A 311 -10.11 -1.09 8.72
C SER A 311 -8.98 -1.31 7.71
N ASN A 312 -8.80 -2.54 7.24
CA ASN A 312 -7.78 -2.88 6.24
C ASN A 312 -8.24 -2.61 4.80
N GLY A 313 -9.51 -2.24 4.60
CA GLY A 313 -10.07 -2.04 3.26
C GLY A 313 -10.26 -3.34 2.48
N ASP A 314 -10.43 -4.46 3.19
CA ASP A 314 -10.60 -5.78 2.58
C ASP A 314 -11.94 -5.89 1.82
N ARG A 315 -11.96 -6.72 0.76
CA ARG A 315 -13.21 -7.11 0.11
C ARG A 315 -13.97 -8.10 1.00
N ILE A 316 -15.14 -7.69 1.48
CA ILE A 316 -16.02 -8.52 2.30
C ILE A 316 -17.04 -9.21 1.40
N TRP A 317 -17.03 -10.54 1.36
CA TRP A 317 -18.00 -11.33 0.60
C TRP A 317 -19.33 -11.54 1.33
N GLY A 318 -19.30 -11.60 2.66
CA GLY A 318 -20.44 -11.76 3.55
C GLY A 318 -19.99 -11.76 5.00
N VAL A 319 -20.94 -11.83 5.92
CA VAL A 319 -20.69 -11.77 7.37
C VAL A 319 -21.28 -13.00 8.04
N ILE A 320 -20.44 -13.81 8.69
CA ILE A 320 -20.89 -14.89 9.55
C ILE A 320 -21.36 -14.25 10.86
N ARG A 321 -22.69 -14.20 11.07
CA ARG A 321 -23.30 -13.58 12.25
C ARG A 321 -23.14 -14.46 13.47
N SER A 322 -23.35 -15.76 13.29
CA SER A 322 -23.18 -16.78 14.32
C SER A 322 -23.09 -18.17 13.70
N SER A 323 -22.67 -19.11 14.53
CA SER A 323 -22.73 -20.54 14.31
C SER A 323 -23.10 -21.22 15.63
N ALA A 324 -23.66 -22.42 15.53
CA ALA A 324 -23.90 -23.30 16.67
C ALA A 324 -23.70 -24.75 16.26
N VAL A 325 -22.94 -25.49 17.07
CA VAL A 325 -22.73 -26.93 16.94
C VAL A 325 -23.27 -27.61 18.20
N VAL A 326 -24.13 -28.61 18.03
CA VAL A 326 -24.73 -29.39 19.12
C VAL A 326 -24.56 -30.89 18.85
N GLY A 327 -24.47 -31.69 19.92
CA GLY A 327 -24.37 -33.15 19.81
C GLY A 327 -25.74 -33.82 19.89
N GLU A 328 -25.96 -34.82 19.05
CA GLU A 328 -27.17 -35.66 19.02
C GLU A 328 -27.38 -36.41 20.34
N GLY A 329 -26.29 -36.85 20.97
CA GLY A 329 -26.36 -37.65 22.19
C GLY A 329 -27.02 -39.01 21.95
N LYS A 330 -28.10 -39.30 22.68
CA LYS A 330 -28.79 -40.60 22.60
C LYS A 330 -29.93 -40.57 21.57
N SER A 331 -29.70 -41.16 20.40
CA SER A 331 -30.71 -41.41 19.37
C SER A 331 -31.00 -42.91 19.21
N ARG A 332 -31.85 -43.28 18.22
CA ARG A 332 -32.27 -44.68 17.96
C ARG A 332 -31.08 -45.58 17.62
N THR A 333 -30.14 -45.05 16.85
CA THR A 333 -28.87 -45.68 16.43
C THR A 333 -27.84 -44.57 16.24
N MET A 334 -26.57 -44.87 16.49
CA MET A 334 -25.49 -43.94 16.20
C MET A 334 -25.53 -43.56 14.72
N GLY A 335 -25.62 -42.25 14.43
CA GLY A 335 -25.76 -41.70 13.09
C GLY A 335 -27.18 -41.43 12.58
N THR A 336 -28.21 -41.65 13.40
CA THR A 336 -29.56 -41.16 13.12
C THR A 336 -29.80 -39.83 13.82
N SER A 337 -30.10 -38.77 13.06
CA SER A 337 -30.42 -37.44 13.59
C SER A 337 -31.87 -37.34 14.08
N THR A 338 -32.15 -36.30 14.87
CA THR A 338 -33.51 -35.99 15.31
C THR A 338 -33.86 -34.52 15.09
N ALA A 339 -35.10 -34.27 14.68
CA ALA A 339 -35.57 -32.92 14.37
C ALA A 339 -35.43 -31.97 15.58
N ASN A 340 -35.50 -32.48 16.82
CA ASN A 340 -35.32 -31.65 18.01
C ASN A 340 -33.90 -31.12 18.17
N VAL A 341 -32.88 -31.93 17.88
CA VAL A 341 -31.47 -31.51 17.99
C VAL A 341 -31.12 -30.56 16.87
N GLU A 342 -31.52 -30.86 15.63
CA GLU A 342 -31.34 -29.96 14.48
C GLU A 342 -32.07 -28.61 14.71
N THR A 343 -33.29 -28.63 15.25
CA THR A 343 -34.03 -27.42 15.68
C THR A 343 -33.20 -26.62 16.69
N ASN A 344 -32.63 -27.29 17.69
CA ASN A 344 -31.84 -26.64 18.74
C ASN A 344 -30.59 -25.96 18.16
N ALA A 345 -29.90 -26.61 17.21
CA ALA A 345 -28.76 -26.01 16.51
C ALA A 345 -29.17 -24.69 15.82
N MET A 346 -30.27 -24.71 15.07
CA MET A 346 -30.81 -23.54 14.37
C MET A 346 -31.23 -22.42 15.33
N GLN A 347 -31.99 -22.76 16.38
CA GLN A 347 -32.45 -21.79 17.38
C GLN A 347 -31.28 -21.13 18.12
N LEU A 348 -30.29 -21.91 18.56
CA LEU A 348 -29.09 -21.37 19.23
C LEU A 348 -28.30 -20.43 18.33
N ALA A 349 -28.15 -20.76 17.04
CA ALA A 349 -27.47 -19.89 16.10
C ALA A 349 -28.25 -18.58 15.89
N LEU A 350 -29.57 -18.63 15.70
CA LEU A 350 -30.42 -17.44 15.59
C LEU A 350 -30.35 -16.56 16.85
N GLU A 351 -30.43 -17.17 18.04
CA GLU A 351 -30.29 -16.50 19.33
C GLU A 351 -28.92 -15.82 19.47
N ARG A 352 -27.82 -16.54 19.18
CA ARG A 352 -26.45 -15.99 19.21
C ARG A 352 -26.27 -14.84 18.23
N ALA A 353 -26.91 -14.90 17.07
CA ALA A 353 -26.86 -13.84 16.08
C ALA A 353 -27.73 -12.62 16.43
N TRP A 354 -28.67 -12.75 17.38
CA TRP A 354 -29.74 -11.78 17.60
C TRP A 354 -30.56 -11.52 16.33
N ILE A 355 -30.87 -12.59 15.59
CA ILE A 355 -31.65 -12.55 14.35
C ILE A 355 -33.01 -13.21 14.61
N HIS A 356 -34.09 -12.49 14.29
CA HIS A 356 -35.42 -13.07 14.34
C HIS A 356 -35.57 -14.06 13.19
N PRO A 357 -36.24 -15.21 13.39
CA PRO A 357 -36.45 -16.18 12.31
C PRO A 357 -36.92 -15.52 11.01
N ASP A 358 -37.92 -14.63 11.05
CA ASP A 358 -38.51 -13.96 9.86
C ASP A 358 -37.56 -13.08 9.04
N ASP A 359 -36.40 -12.74 9.59
CA ASP A 359 -35.39 -12.00 8.85
C ASP A 359 -34.53 -12.92 7.94
N VAL A 360 -34.62 -14.24 8.10
CA VAL A 360 -33.93 -15.22 7.25
C VAL A 360 -34.77 -15.53 6.01
N ASP A 361 -34.17 -15.28 4.84
CA ASP A 361 -34.82 -15.40 3.53
C ASP A 361 -34.62 -16.78 2.89
N PHE A 362 -33.46 -17.39 3.14
CA PHE A 362 -33.01 -18.60 2.48
C PHE A 362 -32.42 -19.59 3.49
N VAL A 363 -32.72 -20.87 3.32
CA VAL A 363 -32.04 -21.95 4.04
C VAL A 363 -31.40 -22.90 3.02
N GLU A 364 -30.10 -23.10 3.18
CA GLU A 364 -29.32 -24.16 2.57
C GLU A 364 -29.40 -25.39 3.48
N PRO A 365 -30.27 -26.38 3.19
CA PRO A 365 -30.34 -27.58 4.00
C PRO A 365 -29.12 -28.46 3.74
N HIS A 366 -28.84 -29.38 4.65
CA HIS A 366 -27.83 -30.41 4.46
C HIS A 366 -28.24 -31.33 3.31
N GLY A 367 -29.47 -31.85 3.36
CA GLY A 367 -30.07 -32.69 2.32
C GLY A 367 -29.45 -34.07 2.24
N THR A 368 -29.92 -35.03 3.05
CA THR A 368 -29.37 -36.40 3.08
C THR A 368 -30.38 -37.49 3.48
N ILE A 369 -29.92 -38.73 3.34
CA ILE A 369 -30.62 -40.02 3.47
C ILE A 369 -31.36 -40.15 4.80
N PHE A 370 -32.65 -40.49 4.74
CA PHE A 370 -33.60 -40.56 5.87
C PHE A 370 -33.79 -39.23 6.64
N GLY A 371 -33.07 -38.18 6.25
CA GLY A 371 -33.00 -36.90 6.95
C GLY A 371 -33.93 -35.84 6.38
N ASP A 372 -34.31 -35.88 5.09
CA ASP A 372 -35.07 -34.79 4.50
C ASP A 372 -36.40 -34.47 5.23
N PRO A 373 -37.28 -35.44 5.57
CA PRO A 373 -38.45 -35.13 6.39
C PRO A 373 -38.11 -34.62 7.79
N ILE A 374 -37.03 -35.12 8.39
CA ILE A 374 -36.55 -34.72 9.73
C ILE A 374 -36.04 -33.27 9.70
N GLU A 375 -35.21 -32.96 8.73
CA GLU A 375 -34.58 -31.65 8.52
C GLU A 375 -35.63 -30.61 8.14
N LEU A 376 -36.57 -30.94 7.25
CA LEU A 376 -37.66 -30.02 6.90
C LEU A 376 -38.61 -29.80 8.09
N ALA A 377 -38.86 -30.82 8.92
CA ALA A 377 -39.59 -30.64 10.18
C ALA A 377 -38.81 -29.78 11.19
N ALA A 378 -37.48 -29.91 11.24
CA ALA A 378 -36.62 -29.11 12.11
C ALA A 378 -36.58 -27.64 11.65
N ILE A 379 -36.42 -27.39 10.35
CA ILE A 379 -36.54 -26.06 9.73
C ILE A 379 -37.92 -25.49 10.05
N SER A 380 -38.97 -26.31 9.88
CA SER A 380 -40.36 -25.95 10.19
C SER A 380 -40.52 -25.45 11.64
N LYS A 381 -39.87 -26.12 12.58
CA LYS A 381 -39.93 -25.74 13.99
C LYS A 381 -39.07 -24.51 14.32
N ALA A 382 -37.83 -24.46 13.83
CA ALA A 382 -36.89 -23.38 14.12
C ALA A 382 -37.29 -22.03 13.49
N TYR A 383 -37.90 -22.08 12.31
CA TYR A 383 -38.27 -20.92 11.52
C TYR A 383 -39.78 -20.60 11.52
N SER A 384 -40.59 -21.28 12.33
CA SER A 384 -42.02 -20.96 12.41
C SER A 384 -42.26 -19.57 13.02
N SER A 385 -43.10 -18.77 12.36
CA SER A 385 -43.58 -17.49 12.87
C SER A 385 -44.91 -17.11 12.21
N PRO A 386 -45.86 -16.50 12.95
CA PRO A 386 -47.15 -16.11 12.42
C PRO A 386 -47.10 -15.05 11.31
N CYS A 387 -46.02 -14.25 11.26
CA CYS A 387 -45.91 -13.07 10.41
C CYS A 387 -44.88 -13.22 9.28
N ARG A 388 -44.40 -14.44 9.03
CA ARG A 388 -43.31 -14.71 8.08
C ARG A 388 -43.75 -14.59 6.62
N ASP A 389 -42.89 -13.97 5.81
CA ASP A 389 -42.90 -14.15 4.36
C ASP A 389 -42.44 -15.57 3.95
N LYS A 390 -42.45 -15.87 2.65
CA LYS A 390 -41.99 -17.18 2.18
C LYS A 390 -40.50 -17.42 2.48
N LEU A 391 -40.18 -18.56 3.11
CA LEU A 391 -38.81 -19.06 3.28
C LEU A 391 -38.38 -19.86 2.07
N ILE A 392 -37.27 -19.49 1.42
CA ILE A 392 -36.75 -20.23 0.26
C ILE A 392 -35.82 -21.34 0.72
N ILE A 393 -35.93 -22.52 0.13
CA ILE A 393 -35.10 -23.70 0.43
C ILE A 393 -34.43 -24.22 -0.85
N GLY A 394 -33.13 -24.52 -0.79
CA GLY A 394 -32.38 -25.04 -1.92
C GLY A 394 -31.05 -25.68 -1.52
N SER A 395 -30.64 -26.83 -2.07
CA SER A 395 -29.37 -27.51 -1.72
C SER A 395 -28.36 -27.53 -2.87
N ALA A 396 -27.10 -27.24 -2.57
CA ALA A 396 -25.94 -27.35 -3.47
C ALA A 396 -25.65 -28.80 -3.87
N GLU A 397 -25.97 -29.76 -3.00
CA GLU A 397 -25.64 -31.17 -3.21
C GLU A 397 -26.39 -31.75 -4.43
N THR A 398 -27.52 -31.16 -4.80
CA THR A 398 -28.22 -31.50 -6.05
C THR A 398 -27.45 -31.14 -7.32
N ASN A 399 -26.41 -30.31 -7.23
CA ASN A 399 -25.56 -29.92 -8.35
C ASN A 399 -24.20 -30.63 -8.33
N ILE A 400 -23.56 -30.66 -7.16
CA ILE A 400 -22.16 -31.10 -7.02
C ILE A 400 -22.01 -32.44 -6.31
N GLY A 401 -23.11 -33.04 -5.86
CA GLY A 401 -23.09 -34.23 -5.00
C GLY A 401 -22.72 -33.90 -3.55
N HIS A 402 -22.68 -34.93 -2.73
CA HIS A 402 -22.35 -34.84 -1.31
C HIS A 402 -20.83 -34.81 -1.13
N THR A 403 -20.27 -33.62 -0.92
CA THR A 403 -18.82 -33.37 -0.74
C THR A 403 -18.31 -33.64 0.68
N GLU A 404 -19.14 -34.28 1.50
CA GLU A 404 -18.83 -34.80 2.82
C GLU A 404 -18.30 -33.71 3.77
N SER A 405 -17.03 -33.75 4.17
CA SER A 405 -16.43 -32.71 5.05
C SER A 405 -16.54 -31.31 4.46
N VAL A 406 -16.60 -31.18 3.13
CA VAL A 406 -16.63 -29.88 2.44
C VAL A 406 -18.06 -29.34 2.26
N SER A 407 -19.10 -30.13 2.53
CA SER A 407 -20.49 -29.76 2.26
C SER A 407 -20.90 -28.44 2.92
N GLY A 408 -20.46 -28.20 4.16
CA GLY A 408 -20.69 -26.93 4.85
C GLY A 408 -20.10 -25.71 4.12
N ILE A 409 -18.81 -25.75 3.79
CA ILE A 409 -18.14 -24.68 3.01
C ILE A 409 -18.78 -24.51 1.63
N ALA A 410 -19.16 -25.60 0.96
CA ALA A 410 -19.84 -25.53 -0.34
C ALA A 410 -21.18 -24.78 -0.23
N GLY A 411 -21.97 -25.05 0.82
CA GLY A 411 -23.20 -24.33 1.13
C GLY A 411 -22.97 -22.83 1.42
N ILE A 412 -21.92 -22.50 2.19
CA ILE A 412 -21.51 -21.10 2.42
C ILE A 412 -21.15 -20.43 1.09
N GLN A 413 -20.32 -21.06 0.26
CA GLN A 413 -19.86 -20.50 -1.01
C GLN A 413 -21.02 -20.27 -1.98
N LYS A 414 -21.93 -21.25 -2.14
CA LYS A 414 -23.16 -21.09 -2.92
C LYS A 414 -23.97 -19.89 -2.42
N THR A 415 -24.13 -19.75 -1.11
CA THR A 415 -24.92 -18.66 -0.52
C THR A 415 -24.27 -17.29 -0.75
N LEU A 416 -22.95 -17.18 -0.55
CA LEU A 416 -22.18 -15.96 -0.84
C LEU A 416 -22.27 -15.55 -2.32
N LEU A 417 -22.14 -16.51 -3.23
CA LEU A 417 -22.30 -16.29 -4.67
C LEU A 417 -23.73 -15.86 -5.00
N SER A 418 -24.73 -16.47 -4.34
CA SER A 418 -26.14 -16.10 -4.52
C SER A 418 -26.43 -14.67 -4.08
N MET A 419 -25.85 -14.23 -2.95
CA MET A 419 -25.92 -12.84 -2.49
C MET A 419 -25.19 -11.89 -3.45
N HIS A 420 -24.02 -12.27 -3.96
CA HIS A 420 -23.24 -11.46 -4.89
C HIS A 420 -23.96 -11.24 -6.23
N HIS A 421 -24.60 -12.29 -6.75
CA HIS A 421 -25.33 -12.26 -8.02
C HIS A 421 -26.81 -11.87 -7.88
N ASN A 422 -27.30 -11.61 -6.67
CA ASN A 422 -28.70 -11.33 -6.38
C ASN A 422 -29.65 -12.42 -6.91
N LEU A 423 -29.26 -13.69 -6.78
CA LEU A 423 -29.97 -14.81 -7.39
C LEU A 423 -29.79 -16.08 -6.56
N ILE A 424 -30.88 -16.71 -6.14
CA ILE A 424 -30.86 -18.07 -5.59
C ILE A 424 -30.95 -19.05 -6.77
N PRO A 425 -29.97 -19.96 -6.95
CA PRO A 425 -29.95 -20.89 -8.07
C PRO A 425 -31.00 -21.99 -7.92
N ARG A 426 -31.36 -22.60 -9.05
CA ARG A 426 -32.36 -23.67 -9.13
C ARG A 426 -31.91 -24.94 -8.38
N HIS A 427 -32.79 -25.50 -7.56
CA HIS A 427 -32.72 -26.83 -6.96
C HIS A 427 -33.03 -27.90 -8.02
N LEU A 428 -32.19 -28.93 -8.12
CA LEU A 428 -32.28 -29.97 -9.16
C LEU A 428 -32.91 -31.27 -8.67
N HIS A 429 -33.24 -32.16 -9.61
CA HIS A 429 -33.62 -33.56 -9.36
C HIS A 429 -34.96 -33.81 -8.63
N ILE A 430 -35.81 -32.79 -8.49
CA ILE A 430 -37.18 -32.96 -7.97
C ILE A 430 -38.16 -33.29 -9.11
N THR A 431 -38.67 -34.50 -9.10
CA THR A 431 -39.80 -34.99 -9.94
C THR A 431 -41.11 -35.02 -9.15
N LYS A 432 -41.06 -35.48 -7.88
CA LYS A 432 -42.21 -35.57 -6.99
C LYS A 432 -41.75 -35.34 -5.55
N LEU A 433 -42.33 -34.36 -4.86
CA LEU A 433 -42.01 -34.10 -3.45
C LEU A 433 -42.29 -35.35 -2.57
N ASN A 434 -41.39 -35.62 -1.63
CA ASN A 434 -41.58 -36.65 -0.62
C ASN A 434 -42.90 -36.41 0.15
N PRO A 435 -43.82 -37.39 0.23
CA PRO A 435 -45.10 -37.22 0.90
C PRO A 435 -45.00 -36.99 2.42
N GLU A 436 -43.86 -37.28 3.04
CA GLU A 436 -43.61 -37.00 4.47
C GLU A 436 -43.19 -35.54 4.72
N ILE A 437 -42.92 -34.76 3.67
CA ILE A 437 -42.55 -33.33 3.78
C ILE A 437 -43.78 -32.45 3.64
N ASP A 438 -44.09 -31.70 4.70
CA ASP A 438 -45.14 -30.67 4.70
C ASP A 438 -44.54 -29.26 4.59
N LEU A 439 -44.41 -28.76 3.36
CA LEU A 439 -43.99 -27.39 3.07
C LEU A 439 -45.04 -26.33 3.44
N THR A 440 -46.22 -26.70 3.94
CA THR A 440 -47.23 -25.74 4.42
C THR A 440 -47.11 -25.46 5.92
N ALA A 441 -46.40 -26.31 6.66
CA ALA A 441 -46.16 -26.14 8.10
C ALA A 441 -45.32 -24.90 8.44
N ILE A 442 -44.49 -24.45 7.51
CA ILE A 442 -43.96 -23.08 7.39
C ILE A 442 -44.39 -22.55 6.04
N PRO A 443 -44.64 -21.24 5.83
CA PRO A 443 -44.73 -20.70 4.48
C PRO A 443 -43.38 -20.84 3.75
N ALA A 444 -43.05 -22.03 3.21
CA ALA A 444 -41.78 -22.34 2.56
C ALA A 444 -41.97 -22.66 1.07
N GLU A 445 -40.95 -22.36 0.26
CA GLU A 445 -40.92 -22.66 -1.17
C GLU A 445 -39.55 -23.22 -1.59
N LEU A 446 -39.56 -24.30 -2.37
CA LEU A 446 -38.37 -24.85 -2.98
C LEU A 446 -37.98 -24.03 -4.20
N SER A 447 -36.68 -23.77 -4.40
CA SER A 447 -36.18 -23.02 -5.55
C SER A 447 -36.25 -23.82 -6.86
N MET A 448 -37.45 -24.13 -7.36
CA MET A 448 -37.68 -24.95 -8.57
C MET A 448 -37.21 -24.27 -9.87
N GLN A 449 -37.02 -22.95 -9.83
CA GLN A 449 -36.38 -22.13 -10.84
C GLN A 449 -35.37 -21.19 -10.14
N ALA A 450 -34.56 -20.46 -10.90
CA ALA A 450 -33.70 -19.44 -10.30
C ALA A 450 -34.57 -18.26 -9.81
N ILE A 451 -34.41 -17.88 -8.55
CA ILE A 451 -35.24 -16.85 -7.89
C ILE A 451 -34.39 -15.58 -7.70
N PRO A 452 -34.80 -14.42 -8.26
CA PRO A 452 -34.15 -13.15 -7.94
C PRO A 452 -34.17 -12.90 -6.43
N TRP A 453 -32.99 -12.68 -5.86
CA TRP A 453 -32.82 -12.44 -4.43
C TRP A 453 -32.32 -11.02 -4.21
N GLU A 454 -33.21 -10.07 -4.51
CA GLU A 454 -32.98 -8.66 -4.30
C GLU A 454 -33.14 -8.29 -2.83
N ARG A 455 -32.45 -7.22 -2.40
CA ARG A 455 -32.59 -6.70 -1.04
C ARG A 455 -34.00 -6.18 -0.82
N LYS A 456 -34.59 -6.50 0.34
CA LYS A 456 -35.93 -5.99 0.70
C LYS A 456 -35.96 -4.46 0.73
N MET A 457 -37.06 -3.84 0.28
CA MET A 457 -37.21 -2.38 0.17
C MET A 457 -36.98 -1.61 1.48
N CYS A 458 -37.13 -2.26 2.63
CA CYS A 458 -36.86 -1.68 3.95
C CYS A 458 -35.37 -1.56 4.30
N GLY A 459 -34.46 -1.91 3.39
CA GLY A 459 -33.02 -1.84 3.63
C GLY A 459 -32.47 -2.93 4.55
N LYS A 460 -33.29 -3.92 4.94
CA LYS A 460 -32.82 -5.10 5.68
C LYS A 460 -31.80 -5.90 4.83
N PRO A 461 -30.73 -6.44 5.44
CA PRO A 461 -29.79 -7.28 4.72
C PRO A 461 -30.42 -8.62 4.35
N ARG A 462 -29.91 -9.25 3.30
CA ARG A 462 -30.22 -10.65 2.97
C ARG A 462 -29.53 -11.56 3.97
N ILE A 463 -30.28 -12.50 4.51
CA ILE A 463 -29.79 -13.43 5.54
C ILE A 463 -30.17 -14.86 5.13
N ALA A 464 -29.23 -15.77 5.32
CA ALA A 464 -29.41 -17.19 5.08
C ALA A 464 -28.95 -18.04 6.27
N GLY A 465 -29.64 -19.17 6.46
CA GLY A 465 -29.19 -20.26 7.33
C GLY A 465 -28.53 -21.37 6.51
N ILE A 466 -27.46 -21.96 7.03
CA ILE A 466 -26.77 -23.10 6.40
C ILE A 466 -26.72 -24.25 7.40
N ASN A 467 -27.33 -25.38 7.02
CA ASN A 467 -27.30 -26.62 7.79
C ASN A 467 -26.13 -27.50 7.35
N SER A 468 -25.50 -28.17 8.32
CA SER A 468 -24.45 -29.15 8.07
C SER A 468 -24.48 -30.19 9.18
N PHE A 469 -25.00 -31.37 8.85
CA PHE A 469 -25.41 -32.38 9.84
C PHE A 469 -24.55 -33.63 9.71
N GLY A 470 -23.72 -33.88 10.72
CA GLY A 470 -22.72 -34.93 10.71
C GLY A 470 -23.31 -36.30 11.06
N ILE A 471 -22.93 -37.32 10.31
CA ILE A 471 -23.25 -38.73 10.62
C ILE A 471 -22.71 -39.19 11.99
N THR A 472 -21.75 -38.46 12.57
CA THR A 472 -21.24 -38.74 13.91
C THR A 472 -22.15 -38.20 15.03
N GLY A 473 -23.17 -37.42 14.67
CA GLY A 473 -24.12 -36.78 15.57
C GLY A 473 -23.80 -35.32 15.90
N ALA A 474 -22.78 -34.71 15.31
CA ALA A 474 -22.56 -33.28 15.42
C ALA A 474 -23.48 -32.53 14.44
N GLN A 475 -24.46 -31.78 14.96
CA GLN A 475 -25.39 -30.98 14.16
C GLN A 475 -24.98 -29.52 14.20
N ALA A 476 -24.66 -28.94 13.04
CA ALA A 476 -24.21 -27.57 12.94
C ALA A 476 -25.17 -26.69 12.12
N HIS A 477 -25.35 -25.45 12.58
CA HIS A 477 -26.06 -24.41 11.84
C HIS A 477 -25.27 -23.10 11.84
N LEU A 478 -25.24 -22.42 10.70
CA LEU A 478 -24.56 -21.12 10.52
C LEU A 478 -25.53 -20.07 9.97
N ILE A 479 -25.49 -18.86 10.53
CA ILE A 479 -26.25 -17.70 10.02
C ILE A 479 -25.30 -16.77 9.26
N LEU A 480 -25.59 -16.59 7.98
CA LEU A 480 -24.82 -15.77 7.06
C LEU A 480 -25.62 -14.56 6.60
N GLU A 481 -24.98 -13.39 6.61
CA GLU A 481 -25.55 -12.13 6.17
C GLU A 481 -24.75 -11.57 4.98
N GLU A 482 -25.43 -10.86 4.08
CA GLU A 482 -24.77 -10.12 3.00
C GLU A 482 -23.76 -9.07 3.54
N PRO A 483 -22.75 -8.67 2.75
CA PRO A 483 -21.74 -7.72 3.23
C PRO A 483 -22.36 -6.33 3.48
N PRO A 484 -21.81 -5.54 4.43
CA PRO A 484 -22.31 -4.20 4.69
C PRO A 484 -22.28 -3.32 3.44
N GLN A 485 -23.34 -2.52 3.23
CA GLN A 485 -23.36 -1.46 2.20
C GLN A 485 -22.51 -0.26 2.63
N THR A 486 -21.21 -0.46 2.79
CA THR A 486 -20.27 0.64 2.95
C THR A 486 -19.74 1.04 1.59
N LYS A 487 -20.42 2.01 0.94
CA LYS A 487 -19.75 2.93 0.02
C LYS A 487 -18.89 3.90 0.84
N LEU A 488 -17.86 3.37 1.50
CA LEU A 488 -16.80 4.20 2.03
C LEU A 488 -15.90 4.53 0.83
N SER A 489 -16.27 5.56 0.08
CA SER A 489 -15.26 6.29 -0.65
C SER A 489 -14.52 7.11 0.39
N PRO A 490 -13.26 6.78 0.74
CA PRO A 490 -12.46 7.76 1.47
C PRO A 490 -12.53 9.06 0.66
N VAL A 491 -12.96 10.15 1.31
CA VAL A 491 -12.95 11.46 0.67
C VAL A 491 -11.48 11.86 0.58
N ILE A 492 -10.82 11.36 -0.46
CA ILE A 492 -9.49 11.77 -0.83
C ILE A 492 -9.66 13.18 -1.39
N THR A 493 -9.50 14.19 -0.53
CA THR A 493 -9.55 15.60 -0.91
C THR A 493 -8.42 16.01 -1.85
N LEU A 494 -7.35 15.22 -1.91
CA LEU A 494 -6.19 15.38 -2.77
C LEU A 494 -5.86 14.02 -3.40
N ALA A 495 -6.15 13.84 -4.68
CA ALA A 495 -5.88 12.62 -5.43
C ALA A 495 -4.89 12.89 -6.57
N ASP A 496 -4.08 11.89 -6.88
CA ASP A 496 -3.29 11.86 -8.10
C ASP A 496 -4.22 11.55 -9.28
N SER A 497 -4.10 12.30 -10.38
CA SER A 497 -4.97 12.19 -11.55
C SER A 497 -4.24 11.67 -12.78
N ARG A 498 -3.10 11.00 -12.59
CA ARG A 498 -2.23 10.53 -13.68
C ARG A 498 -2.95 9.52 -14.57
N GLN A 499 -2.78 9.66 -15.88
CA GLN A 499 -3.38 8.75 -16.86
C GLN A 499 -2.53 7.51 -17.14
N HIS A 500 -1.20 7.66 -17.14
CA HIS A 500 -0.29 6.53 -17.37
C HIS A 500 -0.21 5.65 -16.13
N ARG A 501 -0.26 4.33 -16.37
CA ARG A 501 -0.19 3.27 -15.37
C ARG A 501 0.99 2.35 -15.66
N ILE A 502 1.59 1.79 -14.62
CA ILE A 502 2.61 0.75 -14.70
C ILE A 502 2.04 -0.57 -14.20
N LEU A 503 1.93 -1.58 -15.06
CA LEU A 503 1.53 -2.91 -14.64
C LEU A 503 2.76 -3.78 -14.38
N THR A 504 2.82 -4.41 -13.20
CA THR A 504 3.95 -5.24 -12.77
C THR A 504 3.57 -6.71 -12.75
N PHE A 505 4.20 -7.51 -13.60
CA PHE A 505 4.00 -8.96 -13.66
C PHE A 505 5.19 -9.65 -12.99
N SER A 506 4.94 -10.74 -12.27
CA SER A 506 6.01 -11.55 -11.71
C SER A 506 5.62 -12.99 -11.47
N ALA A 507 6.55 -13.91 -11.68
CA ALA A 507 6.39 -15.33 -11.36
C ALA A 507 7.71 -15.94 -10.85
N LYS A 508 7.65 -17.19 -10.39
CA LYS A 508 8.85 -17.95 -9.97
C LYS A 508 9.70 -18.41 -11.15
N THR A 509 9.09 -18.60 -12.32
CA THR A 509 9.74 -19.09 -13.55
C THR A 509 9.31 -18.27 -14.77
N GLU A 510 10.09 -18.33 -15.86
CA GLU A 510 9.76 -17.64 -17.11
C GLU A 510 8.48 -18.19 -17.76
N THR A 511 8.29 -19.51 -17.73
CA THR A 511 7.11 -20.20 -18.27
C THR A 511 5.84 -19.78 -17.56
N ALA A 512 5.85 -19.78 -16.21
CA ALA A 512 4.70 -19.35 -15.42
C ALA A 512 4.35 -17.89 -15.68
N LEU A 513 5.36 -17.03 -15.84
CA LEU A 513 5.12 -15.63 -16.20
C LEU A 513 4.45 -15.52 -17.57
N GLN A 514 4.96 -16.23 -18.58
CA GLN A 514 4.41 -16.18 -19.93
C GLN A 514 2.95 -16.64 -19.99
N ALA A 515 2.61 -17.71 -19.26
CA ALA A 515 1.23 -18.17 -19.14
C ALA A 515 0.34 -17.12 -18.46
N GLN A 516 0.85 -16.48 -17.39
CA GLN A 516 0.12 -15.43 -16.68
C GLN A 516 -0.12 -14.20 -17.57
N LEU A 517 0.84 -13.79 -18.40
CA LEU A 517 0.67 -12.65 -19.32
C LEU A 517 -0.50 -12.86 -20.30
N ASN A 518 -0.73 -14.08 -20.76
CA ASN A 518 -1.86 -14.38 -21.65
C ASN A 518 -3.20 -14.18 -20.93
N LEU A 519 -3.33 -14.62 -19.68
CA LEU A 519 -4.54 -14.40 -18.87
C LEU A 519 -4.82 -12.92 -18.64
N TYR A 520 -3.77 -12.09 -18.47
CA TYR A 520 -3.94 -10.65 -18.34
C TYR A 520 -4.31 -9.96 -19.66
N LYS A 521 -3.84 -10.45 -20.81
CA LYS A 521 -4.29 -9.95 -22.12
C LYS A 521 -5.79 -10.14 -22.29
N ASP A 522 -6.31 -11.33 -21.96
CA ASP A 522 -7.74 -11.63 -22.02
C ASP A 522 -8.56 -10.73 -21.07
N LEU A 523 -8.03 -10.45 -19.87
CA LEU A 523 -8.68 -9.55 -18.91
C LEU A 523 -8.71 -8.09 -19.40
N LEU A 524 -7.68 -7.66 -20.12
CA LEU A 524 -7.53 -6.29 -20.62
C LEU A 524 -8.34 -6.03 -21.90
N GLU A 525 -8.96 -7.04 -22.50
CA GLU A 525 -9.80 -6.86 -23.66
C GLU A 525 -10.86 -5.76 -23.44
N PRO A 526 -11.12 -4.89 -24.42
CA PRO A 526 -12.10 -3.80 -24.28
C PRO A 526 -13.50 -4.27 -23.85
N SER A 527 -13.87 -5.52 -24.18
CA SER A 527 -15.14 -6.15 -23.81
C SER A 527 -15.34 -6.29 -22.29
N LYS A 528 -14.25 -6.31 -21.50
CA LYS A 528 -14.27 -6.51 -20.05
C LYS A 528 -14.29 -5.20 -19.25
N ASN A 529 -13.99 -4.06 -19.90
CA ASN A 529 -14.03 -2.71 -19.31
C ASN A 529 -13.31 -2.59 -17.95
N VAL A 530 -12.12 -3.19 -17.83
CA VAL A 530 -11.33 -3.16 -16.60
C VAL A 530 -10.56 -1.84 -16.48
N SER A 531 -10.63 -1.22 -15.31
CA SER A 531 -9.88 0.00 -14.98
C SER A 531 -8.39 -0.30 -14.79
N LEU A 532 -7.52 0.39 -15.54
CA LEU A 532 -6.07 0.26 -15.37
C LEU A 532 -5.58 0.78 -14.01
N GLU A 533 -6.27 1.75 -13.40
CA GLU A 533 -5.92 2.24 -12.06
C GLU A 533 -6.15 1.15 -11.01
N ASP A 534 -7.32 0.50 -11.06
CA ASP A 534 -7.65 -0.59 -10.15
C ASP A 534 -6.74 -1.80 -10.36
N MET A 535 -6.38 -2.10 -11.61
CA MET A 535 -5.43 -3.16 -11.94
C MET A 535 -4.04 -2.86 -11.38
N GLU A 536 -3.48 -1.68 -11.65
CA GLU A 536 -2.20 -1.24 -11.10
C GLU A 536 -2.19 -1.25 -9.56
N TYR A 537 -3.27 -0.77 -8.94
CA TYR A 537 -3.43 -0.82 -7.49
C TYR A 537 -3.40 -2.26 -6.97
N THR A 538 -4.18 -3.15 -7.57
CA THR A 538 -4.28 -4.56 -7.20
C THR A 538 -2.95 -5.30 -7.37
N MET A 539 -2.24 -5.07 -8.48
CA MET A 539 -0.96 -5.74 -8.76
C MET A 539 0.15 -5.32 -7.80
N HIS A 540 0.10 -4.09 -7.30
CA HIS A 540 1.11 -3.57 -6.39
C HIS A 540 0.83 -3.86 -4.91
N THR A 541 -0.44 -3.96 -4.52
CA THR A 541 -0.85 -4.09 -3.10
C THR A 541 -1.32 -5.50 -2.73
N SER A 542 -1.75 -6.30 -3.70
CA SER A 542 -2.42 -7.59 -3.47
C SER A 542 -1.75 -8.76 -4.21
N ARG A 543 -0.50 -8.59 -4.65
CA ARG A 543 0.29 -9.65 -5.30
C ARG A 543 1.71 -9.69 -4.75
N THR A 544 2.26 -10.90 -4.70
CA THR A 544 3.67 -11.13 -4.37
C THR A 544 4.55 -10.78 -5.58
N HIS A 545 5.64 -10.06 -5.33
CA HIS A 545 6.60 -9.67 -6.36
C HIS A 545 7.75 -10.68 -6.49
N PHE A 546 7.55 -11.73 -7.27
CA PHE A 546 8.52 -12.81 -7.49
C PHE A 546 9.79 -12.38 -8.28
N PRO A 547 10.84 -13.21 -8.34
CA PRO A 547 12.11 -12.86 -8.98
C PRO A 547 12.08 -12.67 -10.49
N VAL A 548 11.23 -13.39 -11.24
CA VAL A 548 11.11 -13.20 -12.69
C VAL A 548 10.10 -12.10 -12.92
N ARG A 549 10.54 -10.93 -13.36
CA ARG A 549 9.73 -9.70 -13.39
C ARG A 549 9.61 -9.12 -14.79
N GLN A 550 8.46 -8.53 -15.05
CA GLN A 550 8.19 -7.77 -16.25
C GLN A 550 7.27 -6.59 -15.96
N VAL A 551 7.41 -5.53 -16.74
CA VAL A 551 6.66 -4.29 -16.57
C VAL A 551 6.18 -3.78 -17.91
N VAL A 552 5.01 -3.17 -17.90
CA VAL A 552 4.47 -2.43 -19.04
C VAL A 552 3.92 -1.10 -18.54
N VAL A 553 4.19 -0.03 -19.28
CA VAL A 553 3.68 1.32 -19.02
C VAL A 553 2.75 1.71 -20.16
N GLY A 554 1.59 2.28 -19.83
CA GLY A 554 0.63 2.75 -20.84
C GLY A 554 -0.57 3.47 -20.22
N SER A 555 -1.35 4.13 -21.06
CA SER A 555 -2.53 4.91 -20.64
C SER A 555 -3.86 4.31 -21.11
N THR A 556 -3.84 3.31 -22.00
CA THR A 556 -5.04 2.60 -22.46
C THR A 556 -4.79 1.09 -22.50
N ASN A 557 -5.86 0.29 -22.42
CA ASN A 557 -5.76 -1.16 -22.44
C ASN A 557 -5.09 -1.66 -23.72
N GLU A 558 -5.39 -1.04 -24.87
CA GLU A 558 -4.81 -1.38 -26.17
C GLU A 558 -3.30 -1.12 -26.19
N ASN A 559 -2.83 0.00 -25.62
CA ASN A 559 -1.39 0.28 -25.53
C ASN A 559 -0.66 -0.71 -24.62
N ILE A 560 -1.31 -1.15 -23.54
CA ILE A 560 -0.75 -2.17 -22.66
C ILE A 560 -0.68 -3.52 -23.39
N ILE A 561 -1.75 -3.93 -24.08
CA ILE A 561 -1.79 -5.20 -24.84
C ILE A 561 -0.73 -5.20 -25.93
N SER A 562 -0.61 -4.14 -26.74
CA SER A 562 0.42 -4.06 -27.78
C SER A 562 1.83 -4.11 -27.20
N SER A 563 2.03 -3.46 -26.05
CA SER A 563 3.31 -3.51 -25.35
C SER A 563 3.62 -4.92 -24.85
N LEU A 564 2.63 -5.62 -24.29
CA LEU A 564 2.72 -7.02 -23.86
C LEU A 564 3.10 -7.98 -24.99
N GLU A 565 2.67 -7.70 -26.23
CA GLU A 565 3.02 -8.49 -27.42
C GLU A 565 4.46 -8.23 -27.90
N SER A 566 4.97 -7.01 -27.69
CA SER A 566 6.33 -6.61 -28.06
C SER A 566 7.39 -6.91 -27.00
N LEU A 567 6.97 -7.50 -25.87
CA LEU A 567 7.85 -7.75 -24.75
C LEU A 567 9.02 -8.67 -25.12
N GLN A 568 10.22 -8.25 -24.75
CA GLN A 568 11.39 -9.12 -24.77
C GLN A 568 11.28 -10.19 -23.66
N LYS A 569 12.20 -11.17 -23.69
CA LYS A 569 12.29 -12.18 -22.63
C LYS A 569 12.31 -11.54 -21.24
N PRO A 570 11.56 -12.08 -20.28
CA PRO A 570 11.50 -11.54 -18.94
C PRO A 570 12.89 -11.59 -18.28
N LYS A 571 13.11 -10.74 -17.28
CA LYS A 571 14.38 -10.69 -16.56
C LYS A 571 14.20 -11.27 -15.17
N GLN A 572 15.03 -12.25 -14.84
CA GLN A 572 15.26 -12.62 -13.46
C GLN A 572 16.01 -11.48 -12.77
N ILE A 573 15.53 -11.04 -11.62
CA ILE A 573 16.26 -10.07 -10.80
C ILE A 573 17.64 -10.66 -10.44
N PRO A 574 18.69 -9.83 -10.39
CA PRO A 574 19.98 -10.28 -9.92
C PRO A 574 19.90 -10.69 -8.44
N GLY A 575 20.73 -11.65 -8.02
CA GLY A 575 20.79 -12.08 -6.62
C GLY A 575 21.23 -10.98 -5.64
N THR A 576 21.87 -9.92 -6.15
CA THR A 576 22.18 -8.70 -5.40
C THR A 576 21.66 -7.49 -6.19
N PRO A 577 20.78 -6.64 -5.62
CA PRO A 577 20.33 -5.42 -6.27
C PRO A 577 21.50 -4.48 -6.62
N PRO A 578 21.39 -3.70 -7.71
CA PRO A 578 22.44 -2.76 -8.06
C PRO A 578 22.52 -1.60 -7.06
N ARG A 579 23.71 -1.04 -6.89
CA ARG A 579 23.93 0.09 -5.99
C ARG A 579 23.58 1.39 -6.69
N LEU A 580 22.63 2.12 -6.11
CA LEU A 580 21.95 3.25 -6.74
C LEU A 580 22.63 4.59 -6.44
N CYS A 581 22.84 5.40 -7.47
CA CYS A 581 23.32 6.77 -7.36
C CYS A 581 22.33 7.76 -8.00
N PHE A 582 22.02 8.86 -7.31
CA PHE A 582 21.27 9.96 -7.93
C PHE A 582 22.21 10.96 -8.58
N LEU A 583 21.91 11.31 -9.83
CA LEU A 583 22.59 12.35 -10.61
C LEU A 583 21.72 13.59 -10.66
N PHE A 584 22.21 14.75 -10.22
CA PHE A 584 21.47 16.01 -10.30
C PHE A 584 21.99 16.88 -11.44
N THR A 585 21.10 17.29 -12.34
CA THR A 585 21.47 17.99 -13.58
C THR A 585 22.08 19.37 -13.37
N GLY A 586 22.91 19.77 -14.33
CA GLY A 586 23.42 21.15 -14.41
C GLY A 586 22.53 22.07 -15.22
N GLN A 587 22.95 23.33 -15.32
CA GLN A 587 22.31 24.32 -16.21
C GLN A 587 22.38 23.88 -17.68
N GLY A 588 21.34 24.22 -18.45
CA GLY A 588 21.18 23.84 -19.86
C GLY A 588 20.11 22.77 -20.09
N SER A 589 19.62 22.15 -19.02
CA SER A 589 18.55 21.13 -19.07
C SER A 589 17.13 21.75 -19.12
N GLN A 590 16.97 23.03 -18.78
CA GLN A 590 15.68 23.73 -18.69
C GLN A 590 14.94 23.84 -20.03
N TYR A 591 13.62 23.89 -19.99
CA TYR A 591 12.72 24.21 -21.10
C TYR A 591 11.35 24.62 -20.55
N GLY A 592 10.60 25.41 -21.32
CA GLY A 592 9.20 25.73 -20.99
C GLY A 592 8.36 24.46 -20.92
N GLY A 593 7.50 24.35 -19.91
CA GLY A 593 6.64 23.18 -19.69
C GLY A 593 7.34 21.96 -19.05
N MET A 594 8.58 22.08 -18.57
CA MET A 594 9.24 20.96 -17.86
C MET A 594 8.45 20.56 -16.60
N ALA A 595 8.28 19.25 -16.38
CA ALA A 595 7.52 18.66 -15.26
C ALA A 595 6.05 19.13 -15.17
N LYS A 596 5.46 19.62 -16.28
CA LYS A 596 4.11 20.19 -16.29
C LYS A 596 3.04 19.16 -15.93
N SER A 597 3.11 17.93 -16.45
CA SER A 597 2.09 16.92 -16.09
C SER A 597 2.26 16.45 -14.64
N LEU A 598 3.50 16.32 -14.14
CA LEU A 598 3.75 16.02 -12.73
C LEU A 598 3.17 17.10 -11.80
N TYR A 599 3.30 18.37 -12.16
CA TYR A 599 2.71 19.47 -11.39
C TYR A 599 1.18 19.38 -11.29
N PHE A 600 0.49 19.01 -12.37
CA PHE A 600 -0.98 18.93 -12.33
C PHE A 600 -1.49 17.63 -11.73
N GLU A 601 -0.78 16.52 -11.92
CA GLU A 601 -1.28 15.17 -11.68
C GLU A 601 -0.66 14.48 -10.46
N SER A 602 0.42 15.01 -9.86
CA SER A 602 1.03 14.49 -8.62
C SER A 602 0.89 15.46 -7.45
N VAL A 603 0.27 15.00 -6.37
CA VAL A 603 0.13 15.77 -5.12
C VAL A 603 1.48 16.09 -4.49
N VAL A 604 2.41 15.11 -4.46
CA VAL A 604 3.73 15.27 -3.83
C VAL A 604 4.58 16.28 -4.59
N PHE A 605 4.63 16.15 -5.92
CA PHE A 605 5.40 17.08 -6.75
C PHE A 605 4.84 18.49 -6.66
N ARG A 606 3.51 18.64 -6.84
CA ARG A 606 2.83 19.94 -6.76
C ARG A 606 3.07 20.65 -5.44
N SER A 607 2.88 19.96 -4.32
CA SER A 607 3.04 20.55 -2.99
C SER A 607 4.48 21.01 -2.73
N THR A 608 5.46 20.24 -3.21
CA THR A 608 6.88 20.60 -3.11
C THR A 608 7.20 21.82 -3.98
N PHE A 609 6.69 21.85 -5.22
CA PHE A 609 6.92 22.93 -6.15
C PHE A 609 6.25 24.25 -5.69
N ASP A 610 4.99 24.18 -5.22
CA ASP A 610 4.25 25.34 -4.71
C ASP A 610 4.92 25.92 -3.45
N TRP A 611 5.54 25.07 -2.62
CA TRP A 611 6.36 25.55 -1.50
C TRP A 611 7.57 26.36 -1.98
N CYS A 612 8.31 25.87 -2.99
CA CYS A 612 9.42 26.63 -3.58
C CYS A 612 8.95 27.96 -4.17
N ASP A 613 7.88 27.94 -4.98
CA ASP A 613 7.32 29.14 -5.62
C ASP A 613 6.84 30.17 -4.57
N SER A 614 6.24 29.71 -3.47
CA SER A 614 5.82 30.58 -2.37
C SER A 614 7.00 31.28 -1.69
N VAL A 615 8.09 30.55 -1.41
CA VAL A 615 9.32 31.15 -0.84
C VAL A 615 9.92 32.17 -1.81
N LEU A 616 10.00 31.84 -3.09
CA LEU A 616 10.56 32.71 -4.13
C LEU A 616 9.71 33.97 -4.35
N SER A 617 8.39 33.84 -4.31
CA SER A 617 7.46 34.95 -4.43
C SER A 617 7.60 35.92 -3.25
N LEU A 618 7.62 35.39 -2.02
CA LEU A 618 7.69 36.21 -0.80
C LEU A 618 9.06 36.86 -0.60
N GLU A 619 10.16 36.12 -0.81
CA GLU A 619 11.51 36.63 -0.49
C GLU A 619 12.22 37.30 -1.67
N TYR A 620 11.87 36.94 -2.91
CA TYR A 620 12.57 37.41 -4.12
C TYR A 620 11.66 38.12 -5.11
N GLY A 621 10.33 38.13 -4.91
CA GLY A 621 9.37 38.69 -5.86
C GLY A 621 9.33 37.93 -7.19
N LEU A 622 9.73 36.66 -7.19
CA LEU A 622 9.82 35.83 -8.39
C LEU A 622 8.64 34.86 -8.45
N ASN A 623 8.10 34.67 -9.65
CA ASN A 623 7.07 33.66 -9.91
C ASN A 623 7.63 32.61 -10.88
N ILE A 624 8.23 31.56 -10.33
CA ILE A 624 8.86 30.52 -11.13
C ILE A 624 7.81 29.62 -11.79
N LYS A 625 6.66 29.46 -11.12
CA LYS A 625 5.52 28.70 -11.62
C LYS A 625 5.03 29.23 -12.97
N ARG A 626 4.85 30.55 -13.11
CA ARG A 626 4.46 31.17 -14.37
C ARG A 626 5.49 30.96 -15.47
N ALA A 627 6.78 31.17 -15.16
CA ALA A 627 7.87 30.99 -16.12
C ALA A 627 7.96 29.55 -16.68
N ILE A 628 7.55 28.54 -15.92
CA ILE A 628 7.58 27.13 -16.34
C ILE A 628 6.27 26.69 -16.98
N LEU A 629 5.11 27.03 -16.40
CA LEU A 629 3.83 26.44 -16.80
C LEU A 629 3.10 27.23 -17.91
N GLU A 630 3.35 28.53 -18.01
CA GLU A 630 2.71 29.45 -18.97
C GLU A 630 3.65 29.73 -20.15
N ASP A 631 3.25 29.32 -21.35
CA ASP A 631 4.11 29.39 -22.54
C ASP A 631 4.53 30.83 -22.89
N GLU A 632 3.68 31.83 -22.60
CA GLU A 632 3.99 33.25 -22.78
C GLU A 632 5.23 33.70 -21.99
N PHE A 633 5.47 33.10 -20.81
CA PHE A 633 6.55 33.47 -19.89
C PHE A 633 7.77 32.56 -20.00
N ALA A 634 7.74 31.54 -20.88
CA ALA A 634 8.84 30.59 -21.05
C ALA A 634 10.17 31.26 -21.47
N HIS A 635 10.10 32.42 -22.13
CA HIS A 635 11.27 33.22 -22.50
C HIS A 635 12.11 33.69 -21.28
N LEU A 636 11.51 33.77 -20.08
CA LEU A 636 12.23 34.12 -18.85
C LEU A 636 13.30 33.07 -18.50
N LEU A 637 13.08 31.80 -18.85
CA LEU A 637 14.02 30.71 -18.63
C LEU A 637 15.33 30.84 -19.44
N SER A 638 15.44 31.81 -20.35
CA SER A 638 16.72 32.17 -20.99
C SER A 638 17.64 32.96 -20.05
N SER A 639 17.10 33.60 -19.01
CA SER A 639 17.90 34.30 -18.01
C SER A 639 18.55 33.30 -17.03
N THR A 640 19.74 33.64 -16.51
CA THR A 640 20.42 32.82 -15.49
C THR A 640 19.58 32.70 -14.22
N LEU A 641 18.87 33.78 -13.86
CA LEU A 641 18.01 33.83 -12.68
C LEU A 641 16.92 32.75 -12.72
N TYR A 642 16.07 32.77 -13.75
CA TYR A 642 14.94 31.84 -13.84
C TYR A 642 15.38 30.42 -14.22
N SER A 643 16.41 30.25 -15.06
CA SER A 643 16.88 28.89 -15.43
C SER A 643 17.39 28.10 -14.23
N GLN A 644 18.28 28.69 -13.41
CA GLN A 644 18.85 27.97 -12.27
C GLN A 644 17.81 27.67 -11.19
N ILE A 645 16.96 28.65 -10.87
CA ILE A 645 15.88 28.47 -9.88
C ILE A 645 14.88 27.42 -10.38
N GLY A 646 14.50 27.48 -11.65
CA GLY A 646 13.56 26.53 -12.25
C GLY A 646 14.06 25.09 -12.23
N ILE A 647 15.33 24.87 -12.58
CA ILE A 647 15.96 23.55 -12.50
C ILE A 647 15.96 23.05 -11.06
N PHE A 648 16.38 23.89 -10.09
CA PHE A 648 16.38 23.51 -8.68
C PHE A 648 14.98 23.10 -8.19
N CYS A 649 13.94 23.86 -8.54
CA CYS A 649 12.57 23.56 -8.13
C CYS A 649 12.08 22.22 -8.69
N VAL A 650 12.38 21.94 -9.96
CA VAL A 650 12.04 20.65 -10.59
C VAL A 650 12.84 19.51 -9.98
N GLU A 651 14.15 19.65 -9.82
CA GLU A 651 15.00 18.64 -9.18
C GLU A 651 14.56 18.32 -7.76
N PHE A 652 14.21 19.33 -6.97
CA PHE A 652 13.72 19.13 -5.61
C PHE A 652 12.34 18.46 -5.59
N GLY A 653 11.42 18.83 -6.50
CA GLY A 653 10.14 18.13 -6.66
C GLY A 653 10.30 16.66 -7.05
N LEU A 654 11.21 16.36 -7.98
CA LEU A 654 11.54 15.00 -8.41
C LEU A 654 12.20 14.20 -7.27
N LEU A 655 13.13 14.80 -6.53
CA LEU A 655 13.75 14.18 -5.36
C LEU A 655 12.67 13.75 -4.35
N ARG A 656 11.74 14.65 -4.00
CA ARG A 656 10.66 14.34 -3.06
C ARG A 656 9.72 13.25 -3.56
N LEU A 657 9.44 13.24 -4.86
CA LEU A 657 8.62 12.19 -5.47
C LEU A 657 9.30 10.81 -5.38
N TRP A 658 10.58 10.71 -5.76
CA TRP A 658 11.35 9.46 -5.63
C TRP A 658 11.51 9.01 -4.17
N GLU A 659 11.82 9.92 -3.25
CA GLU A 659 11.89 9.64 -1.81
C GLU A 659 10.54 9.09 -1.29
N SER A 660 9.41 9.65 -1.76
CA SER A 660 8.07 9.21 -1.32
C SER A 660 7.78 7.75 -1.71
N TRP A 661 8.31 7.30 -2.85
CA TRP A 661 8.21 5.91 -3.31
C TRP A 661 9.26 4.98 -2.70
N GLY A 662 10.02 5.46 -1.71
CA GLY A 662 11.03 4.66 -1.02
C GLY A 662 12.31 4.41 -1.82
N VAL A 663 12.52 5.14 -2.92
CA VAL A 663 13.75 5.01 -3.72
C VAL A 663 14.85 5.84 -3.06
N ILE A 664 15.81 5.15 -2.43
CA ILE A 664 16.87 5.77 -1.64
C ILE A 664 18.22 5.50 -2.32
N PRO A 665 19.04 6.53 -2.61
CA PRO A 665 20.37 6.36 -3.17
C PRO A 665 21.40 6.01 -2.09
N GLU A 666 22.44 5.27 -2.47
CA GLU A 666 23.63 5.08 -1.63
C GLU A 666 24.62 6.24 -1.75
N ALA A 667 24.60 6.93 -2.91
CA ALA A 667 25.39 8.11 -3.15
C ALA A 667 24.66 9.11 -4.05
N VAL A 668 25.02 10.37 -3.93
CA VAL A 668 24.51 11.46 -4.76
C VAL A 668 25.68 12.21 -5.39
N MET A 669 25.46 12.70 -6.60
CA MET A 669 26.38 13.60 -7.28
C MET A 669 25.63 14.58 -8.17
N GLY A 670 26.09 15.82 -8.23
CA GLY A 670 25.49 16.87 -9.06
C GLY A 670 26.50 17.46 -10.04
N HIS A 671 26.01 18.05 -11.12
CA HIS A 671 26.83 18.87 -12.01
C HIS A 671 26.57 20.35 -11.76
N SER A 672 27.55 21.07 -11.21
CA SER A 672 27.41 22.51 -10.92
C SER A 672 26.16 22.76 -10.07
N LEU A 673 25.11 23.39 -10.64
CA LEU A 673 23.83 23.68 -10.01
C LEU A 673 23.20 22.46 -9.32
N GLY A 674 23.29 21.27 -9.91
CA GLY A 674 22.69 20.07 -9.33
C GLY A 674 23.27 19.68 -7.96
N GLU A 675 24.49 20.14 -7.61
CA GLU A 675 25.08 19.83 -6.31
C GLU A 675 24.30 20.41 -5.13
N PHE A 676 23.52 21.47 -5.32
CA PHE A 676 22.67 22.03 -4.25
C PHE A 676 21.58 21.05 -3.83
N VAL A 677 20.86 20.45 -4.78
CA VAL A 677 19.83 19.44 -4.48
C VAL A 677 20.49 18.13 -4.05
N ALA A 678 21.65 17.76 -4.61
CA ALA A 678 22.43 16.62 -4.12
C ALA A 678 22.80 16.77 -2.63
N ALA A 679 23.23 17.95 -2.20
CA ALA A 679 23.54 18.22 -0.78
C ALA A 679 22.28 18.15 0.11
N VAL A 680 21.11 18.54 -0.40
CA VAL A 680 19.82 18.33 0.29
C VAL A 680 19.49 16.83 0.41
N ALA A 681 19.66 16.06 -0.67
CA ALA A 681 19.45 14.62 -0.69
C ALA A 681 20.39 13.87 0.28
N ALA A 682 21.65 14.32 0.41
CA ALA A 682 22.61 13.78 1.38
C ALA A 682 22.33 14.20 2.85
N GLY A 683 21.42 15.15 3.09
CA GLY A 683 21.14 15.71 4.42
C GLY A 683 22.13 16.79 4.87
N MET A 684 23.00 17.28 3.97
CA MET A 684 24.04 18.27 4.27
C MET A 684 23.48 19.70 4.32
N LEU A 685 22.41 19.97 3.57
CA LEU A 685 21.71 21.25 3.52
C LEU A 685 20.22 21.11 3.85
N LYS A 686 19.65 22.13 4.50
CA LYS A 686 18.19 22.26 4.57
C LYS A 686 17.67 22.71 3.20
N PRO A 687 16.49 22.25 2.75
CA PRO A 687 15.92 22.68 1.48
C PRO A 687 15.78 24.20 1.32
N LEU A 688 15.36 24.89 2.39
CA LEU A 688 15.20 26.34 2.38
C LEU A 688 16.55 27.05 2.17
N ASP A 689 17.59 26.62 2.88
CA ASP A 689 18.93 27.20 2.74
C ASP A 689 19.46 27.00 1.31
N ALA A 690 19.30 25.79 0.76
CA ALA A 690 19.72 25.48 -0.61
C ALA A 690 18.96 26.33 -1.66
N LEU A 691 17.65 26.52 -1.49
CA LEU A 691 16.85 27.39 -2.37
C LEU A 691 17.32 28.84 -2.31
N LYS A 692 17.60 29.37 -1.11
CA LYS A 692 18.13 30.73 -0.94
C LYS A 692 19.53 30.89 -1.55
N MET A 693 20.39 29.89 -1.37
CA MET A 693 21.72 29.85 -1.97
C MET A 693 21.64 29.92 -3.50
N VAL A 694 20.79 29.08 -4.11
CA VAL A 694 20.57 29.11 -5.56
C VAL A 694 19.98 30.44 -5.99
N ALA A 695 18.87 30.90 -5.40
CA ALA A 695 18.21 32.13 -5.81
C ALA A 695 19.14 33.36 -5.73
N THR A 696 19.91 33.48 -4.64
CA THR A 696 20.87 34.56 -4.45
C THR A 696 22.04 34.46 -5.42
N ARG A 697 22.64 33.27 -5.58
CA ARG A 697 23.71 33.03 -6.55
C ARG A 697 23.26 33.40 -7.95
N SER A 698 22.09 32.93 -8.37
CA SER A 698 21.57 33.21 -9.71
C SER A 698 21.28 34.70 -9.91
N LYS A 699 20.77 35.39 -8.89
CA LYS A 699 20.54 36.85 -8.92
C LYS A 699 21.85 37.64 -9.06
N LEU A 700 22.87 37.27 -8.29
CA LEU A 700 24.19 37.91 -8.33
C LEU A 700 24.89 37.67 -9.68
N ILE A 701 24.81 36.45 -10.21
CA ILE A 701 25.39 36.14 -11.52
C ILE A 701 24.65 36.88 -12.63
N ASN A 702 23.32 37.00 -12.55
CA ASN A 702 22.51 37.58 -13.62
C ASN A 702 22.82 39.06 -13.93
N VAL A 703 23.47 39.78 -13.02
CA VAL A 703 23.89 41.19 -13.23
C VAL A 703 25.33 41.33 -13.71
N LEU A 704 26.08 40.23 -13.83
CA LEU A 704 27.44 40.25 -14.32
C LEU A 704 27.49 40.56 -15.83
N PRO A 705 28.64 41.04 -16.35
CA PRO A 705 28.81 41.23 -17.78
C PRO A 705 28.64 39.93 -18.56
N SER A 706 27.93 40.04 -19.68
CA SER A 706 27.71 38.94 -20.61
C SER A 706 29.04 38.33 -21.07
N SER A 707 29.16 37.01 -20.95
CA SER A 707 30.36 36.24 -21.24
C SER A 707 30.00 34.85 -21.78
N GLY A 708 30.98 34.07 -22.23
CA GLY A 708 30.72 32.85 -23.00
C GLY A 708 31.43 31.61 -22.44
N MET A 709 30.96 30.46 -22.90
CA MET A 709 31.58 29.16 -22.65
C MET A 709 31.70 28.37 -23.96
N LEU A 710 32.77 27.58 -24.06
CA LEU A 710 33.08 26.77 -25.24
C LEU A 710 33.41 25.35 -24.81
N VAL A 711 32.69 24.39 -25.37
CA VAL A 711 33.06 22.98 -25.31
C VAL A 711 34.20 22.74 -26.28
N VAL A 712 35.26 22.09 -25.80
CA VAL A 712 36.43 21.67 -26.56
C VAL A 712 36.47 20.15 -26.54
N ALA A 713 36.45 19.53 -27.72
CA ALA A 713 36.45 18.06 -27.88
C ALA A 713 37.85 17.45 -27.65
N ARG A 714 38.44 17.72 -26.48
CA ARG A 714 39.77 17.27 -26.04
C ARG A 714 39.76 16.98 -24.54
N ASP A 715 40.71 16.15 -24.10
CA ASP A 715 41.01 15.95 -22.69
C ASP A 715 41.56 17.24 -22.05
N LEU A 716 41.60 17.26 -20.71
CA LEU A 716 42.05 18.43 -19.94
C LEU A 716 43.50 18.83 -20.26
N GLY A 717 44.40 17.87 -20.43
CA GLY A 717 45.82 18.12 -20.68
C GLY A 717 46.01 18.78 -22.04
N THR A 718 45.44 18.18 -23.09
CA THR A 718 45.49 18.74 -24.44
C THR A 718 44.80 20.09 -24.52
N CYS A 719 43.64 20.27 -23.90
CA CYS A 719 42.95 21.56 -23.89
C CYS A 719 43.81 22.66 -23.27
N LYS A 720 44.49 22.40 -22.14
CA LYS A 720 45.42 23.35 -21.51
C LYS A 720 46.63 23.68 -22.40
N MET A 721 47.19 22.67 -23.10
CA MET A 721 48.28 22.91 -24.05
C MET A 721 47.82 23.84 -25.17
N GLU A 722 46.65 23.60 -25.74
CA GLU A 722 46.10 24.42 -26.83
C GLU A 722 45.75 25.84 -26.36
N MET A 723 45.21 26.00 -25.15
CA MET A 723 45.04 27.33 -24.53
C MET A 723 46.37 28.07 -24.37
N SER A 724 47.43 27.36 -23.96
CA SER A 724 48.77 27.93 -23.81
C SER A 724 49.38 28.29 -25.17
N ARG A 725 49.11 27.51 -26.22
CA ARG A 725 49.54 27.83 -27.59
C ARG A 725 48.81 29.06 -28.14
N ALA A 726 47.52 29.22 -27.81
CA ALA A 726 46.72 30.35 -28.25
C ALA A 726 47.07 31.66 -27.52
N PHE A 727 47.31 31.60 -26.20
CA PHE A 727 47.39 32.80 -25.35
C PHE A 727 48.62 32.88 -24.43
N GLY A 728 49.58 31.95 -24.51
CA GLY A 728 50.69 31.84 -23.55
C GLY A 728 51.63 33.05 -23.46
N ASN A 729 51.60 33.95 -24.45
CA ASN A 729 52.37 35.19 -24.49
C ASN A 729 51.54 36.47 -24.25
N SER A 730 50.25 36.34 -23.90
CA SER A 730 49.37 37.48 -23.68
C SER A 730 48.85 37.55 -22.24
N ASN A 731 48.45 38.73 -21.79
CA ASN A 731 47.71 38.91 -20.52
C ASN A 731 46.26 38.42 -20.61
N GLN A 732 45.92 37.64 -21.65
CA GLN A 732 44.60 37.10 -21.85
C GLN A 732 44.47 35.73 -21.20
N TYR A 733 43.28 35.42 -20.70
CA TYR A 733 43.04 34.17 -19.97
C TYR A 733 41.69 33.56 -20.34
N LEU A 734 41.64 32.23 -20.28
CA LEU A 734 40.44 31.43 -20.23
C LEU A 734 40.55 30.51 -19.01
N ASP A 735 39.44 30.29 -18.33
CA ASP A 735 39.36 29.31 -17.25
C ASP A 735 38.80 27.98 -17.76
N ILE A 736 39.18 26.88 -17.12
CA ILE A 736 38.50 25.59 -17.32
C ILE A 736 37.26 25.60 -16.44
N ALA A 737 36.08 25.48 -17.04
CA ALA A 737 34.82 25.45 -16.30
C ALA A 737 34.38 24.04 -15.91
N ALA A 738 34.62 23.04 -16.76
CA ALA A 738 34.23 21.67 -16.47
C ALA A 738 35.09 20.65 -17.23
N VAL A 739 35.26 19.47 -16.64
CA VAL A 739 35.87 18.28 -17.27
C VAL A 739 34.81 17.17 -17.25
N ASN A 740 34.03 17.08 -18.31
CA ASN A 740 32.85 16.21 -18.37
C ASN A 740 33.20 14.77 -18.79
N SER A 741 34.20 14.60 -19.66
CA SER A 741 34.69 13.27 -20.07
C SER A 741 36.16 13.34 -20.49
N GLN A 742 36.76 12.18 -20.79
CA GLN A 742 38.13 12.11 -21.33
C GLN A 742 38.30 12.85 -22.67
N GLN A 743 37.21 13.18 -23.36
CA GLN A 743 37.23 13.84 -24.67
C GLN A 743 36.47 15.17 -24.67
N GLN A 744 36.05 15.67 -23.50
CA GLN A 744 35.25 16.88 -23.43
C GLN A 744 35.62 17.74 -22.22
N THR A 745 36.23 18.89 -22.53
CA THR A 745 36.57 19.94 -21.57
C THR A 745 35.78 21.20 -21.93
N VAL A 746 35.26 21.93 -20.95
CA VAL A 746 34.56 23.20 -21.16
C VAL A 746 35.43 24.32 -20.66
N VAL A 747 35.63 25.34 -21.49
CA VAL A 747 36.34 26.57 -21.14
C VAL A 747 35.37 27.75 -21.05
N SER A 748 35.73 28.74 -20.26
CA SER A 748 34.88 29.91 -19.95
C SER A 748 35.71 31.19 -19.93
N GLY A 749 35.14 32.27 -20.46
CA GLY A 749 35.77 33.59 -20.46
C GLY A 749 34.94 34.64 -21.18
N SER A 750 35.53 35.79 -21.49
CA SER A 750 34.80 36.83 -22.25
C SER A 750 34.45 36.35 -23.66
N HIS A 751 33.38 36.91 -24.24
CA HIS A 751 32.96 36.59 -25.61
C HIS A 751 34.09 36.71 -26.63
N LYS A 752 34.90 37.77 -26.51
CA LYS A 752 36.07 37.98 -27.36
C LYS A 752 37.05 36.81 -27.27
N MET A 753 37.41 36.41 -26.05
CA MET A 753 38.36 35.31 -25.82
C MET A 753 37.82 33.96 -26.29
N ILE A 754 36.54 33.70 -26.06
CA ILE A 754 35.87 32.48 -26.52
C ILE A 754 35.88 32.41 -28.05
N ASN A 755 35.58 33.51 -28.73
CA ASN A 755 35.58 33.55 -30.19
C ASN A 755 37.00 33.42 -30.77
N GLU A 756 37.99 34.11 -30.20
CA GLU A 756 39.40 33.97 -30.58
C GLU A 756 39.90 32.53 -30.41
N PHE A 757 39.55 31.89 -29.28
CA PHE A 757 39.95 30.51 -29.03
C PHE A 757 39.21 29.51 -29.91
N LYS A 758 37.93 29.74 -30.19
CA LYS A 758 37.16 28.94 -31.17
C LYS A 758 37.83 28.97 -32.53
N ILE A 759 38.17 30.16 -33.04
CA ILE A 759 38.88 30.31 -34.33
C ILE A 759 40.23 29.60 -34.30
N PHE A 760 40.99 29.74 -33.21
CA PHE A 760 42.24 29.02 -33.02
C PHE A 760 42.01 27.49 -33.08
N CYS A 761 41.03 26.96 -32.36
CA CYS A 761 40.69 25.55 -32.37
C CYS A 761 40.29 25.06 -33.77
N GLU A 762 39.42 25.80 -34.47
CA GLU A 762 38.97 25.48 -35.82
C GLU A 762 40.16 25.42 -36.80
N ASN A 763 41.07 26.39 -36.74
CA ASN A 763 42.29 26.42 -37.54
C ASN A 763 43.27 25.28 -37.23
N ASN A 764 43.17 24.66 -36.05
CA ASN A 764 43.98 23.52 -35.63
C ASN A 764 43.22 22.18 -35.67
N GLY A 765 42.06 22.12 -36.35
CA GLY A 765 41.29 20.88 -36.50
C GLY A 765 40.68 20.35 -35.18
N ILE A 766 40.44 21.23 -34.22
CA ILE A 766 39.83 20.90 -32.93
C ILE A 766 38.34 21.25 -32.99
N THR A 767 37.49 20.24 -32.87
CA THR A 767 36.03 20.43 -32.79
C THR A 767 35.65 21.19 -31.52
N THR A 768 34.83 22.22 -31.68
CA THR A 768 34.31 23.02 -30.57
C THR A 768 32.81 23.27 -30.73
N LEU A 769 32.15 23.59 -29.62
CA LEU A 769 30.74 23.96 -29.58
C LEU A 769 30.54 25.10 -28.58
N VAL A 770 30.00 26.24 -29.03
CA VAL A 770 29.63 27.35 -28.14
C VAL A 770 28.40 26.95 -27.35
N LEU A 771 28.44 27.12 -26.03
CA LEU A 771 27.27 26.87 -25.18
C LEU A 771 26.35 28.08 -25.18
N ASP A 772 25.05 27.83 -25.13
CA ASP A 772 24.01 28.85 -24.91
C ASP A 772 23.98 29.25 -23.42
N SER A 773 25.09 29.82 -22.96
CA SER A 773 25.30 30.33 -21.61
C SER A 773 25.42 31.84 -21.66
N SER A 774 24.69 32.55 -20.79
CA SER A 774 24.77 34.02 -20.71
C SER A 774 26.05 34.52 -20.02
N HIS A 775 26.72 33.66 -19.26
CA HIS A 775 27.89 34.00 -18.44
C HIS A 775 28.95 32.90 -18.47
N ALA A 776 30.19 33.28 -18.18
CA ALA A 776 31.33 32.40 -17.99
C ALA A 776 31.35 31.80 -16.58
N PHE A 777 30.46 30.83 -16.32
CA PHE A 777 30.42 30.10 -15.05
C PHE A 777 31.76 29.41 -14.76
N HIS A 778 32.08 29.21 -13.48
CA HIS A 778 33.30 28.50 -13.02
C HIS A 778 34.60 29.17 -13.50
N SER A 779 34.63 30.50 -13.47
CA SER A 779 35.74 31.33 -13.94
C SER A 779 35.99 32.51 -13.03
N LYS A 780 37.10 33.23 -13.23
CA LYS A 780 37.38 34.45 -12.47
C LYS A 780 36.42 35.60 -12.74
N LEU A 781 35.58 35.48 -13.76
CA LEU A 781 34.49 36.41 -13.96
C LEU A 781 33.38 36.27 -12.90
N MET A 782 33.44 35.25 -12.03
CA MET A 782 32.58 35.14 -10.85
C MET A 782 33.12 35.90 -9.63
N ASP A 783 34.40 36.28 -9.59
CA ASP A 783 35.03 36.98 -8.46
C ASP A 783 34.23 38.20 -7.95
N PRO A 784 33.57 39.03 -8.81
CA PRO A 784 32.83 40.20 -8.33
C PRO A 784 31.67 39.88 -7.37
N ILE A 785 31.12 38.67 -7.40
CA ILE A 785 30.00 38.27 -6.54
C ILE A 785 30.43 37.65 -5.20
N GLU A 786 31.73 37.43 -4.98
CA GLU A 786 32.26 36.70 -3.83
C GLU A 786 31.77 37.28 -2.50
N ARG A 787 31.92 38.60 -2.34
CA ARG A 787 31.57 39.29 -1.10
C ARG A 787 30.09 39.14 -0.75
N ASP A 788 29.21 39.37 -1.72
CA ASP A 788 27.77 39.35 -1.51
C ASP A 788 27.25 37.92 -1.32
N TYR A 789 27.87 36.94 -1.99
CA TYR A 789 27.51 35.55 -1.81
C TYR A 789 28.03 34.97 -0.49
N ASP A 790 29.25 35.33 -0.06
CA ASP A 790 29.81 34.92 1.24
C ASP A 790 28.97 35.42 2.42
N ALA A 791 28.35 36.60 2.29
CA ALA A 791 27.42 37.12 3.29
C ALA A 791 26.23 36.17 3.53
N LEU A 792 25.65 35.62 2.46
CA LEU A 792 24.60 34.60 2.57
C LEU A 792 25.17 33.28 3.11
N LEU A 793 26.28 32.79 2.54
CA LEU A 793 26.85 31.50 2.93
C LEU A 793 27.23 31.46 4.42
N SER A 794 27.61 32.60 4.99
CA SER A 794 27.92 32.73 6.42
C SER A 794 26.71 32.56 7.33
N SER A 795 25.48 32.69 6.82
CA SER A 795 24.24 32.45 7.56
C SER A 795 23.75 30.99 7.49
N VAL A 796 24.32 30.18 6.59
CA VAL A 796 23.88 28.81 6.33
C VAL A 796 24.61 27.82 7.23
N LYS A 797 23.86 26.88 7.83
CA LYS A 797 24.42 25.79 8.63
C LYS A 797 24.65 24.55 7.77
N PHE A 798 25.92 24.29 7.45
CA PHE A 798 26.35 23.08 6.75
C PHE A 798 26.46 21.89 7.71
N ARG A 799 26.01 20.71 7.25
CA ARG A 799 26.03 19.45 8.02
C ARG A 799 26.85 18.39 7.31
N LYS A 800 27.29 17.38 8.06
CA LYS A 800 27.83 16.16 7.49
C LYS A 800 26.72 15.36 6.78
N PRO A 801 27.03 14.55 5.76
CA PRO A 801 26.06 13.66 5.14
C PRO A 801 25.44 12.73 6.18
N SER A 802 24.11 12.66 6.23
CA SER A 802 23.37 11.81 7.18
C SER A 802 22.50 10.76 6.51
N LYS A 803 22.27 10.88 5.19
CA LYS A 803 21.41 9.98 4.42
C LYS A 803 22.18 9.07 3.46
N CYS A 804 23.15 9.62 2.75
CA CYS A 804 23.92 8.90 1.73
C CYS A 804 25.27 9.58 1.47
N LYS A 805 26.17 8.94 0.71
CA LYS A 805 27.49 9.49 0.37
C LYS A 805 27.34 10.67 -0.60
N PHE A 806 28.15 11.71 -0.42
CA PHE A 806 28.18 12.87 -1.31
C PHE A 806 29.47 12.87 -2.14
N ILE A 807 29.34 12.71 -3.46
CA ILE A 807 30.47 12.77 -4.39
C ILE A 807 30.55 14.20 -4.94
N SER A 808 31.59 14.92 -4.53
CA SER A 808 31.77 16.32 -4.89
C SER A 808 32.12 16.49 -6.36
N GLY A 809 31.44 17.42 -7.04
CA GLY A 809 31.82 17.86 -8.38
C GLY A 809 33.05 18.76 -8.37
N VAL A 810 33.33 19.49 -7.28
CA VAL A 810 34.57 20.27 -7.12
C VAL A 810 35.80 19.38 -6.94
N GLU A 811 35.76 18.43 -6.00
CA GLU A 811 36.92 17.59 -5.66
C GLU A 811 37.02 16.30 -6.49
N GLY A 812 35.95 15.90 -7.19
CA GLY A 812 35.92 14.69 -7.99
C GLY A 812 36.02 13.38 -7.18
N ARG A 813 35.65 13.42 -5.90
CA ARG A 813 35.70 12.30 -4.95
C ARG A 813 34.62 12.44 -3.87
N ILE A 814 34.43 11.39 -3.08
CA ILE A 814 33.57 11.45 -1.89
C ILE A 814 34.19 12.39 -0.85
N ILE A 815 33.36 13.25 -0.28
CA ILE A 815 33.70 14.10 0.86
C ILE A 815 32.63 14.00 1.94
N SER A 816 33.01 14.27 3.19
CA SER A 816 32.13 14.19 4.36
C SER A 816 31.84 15.55 4.99
N GLU A 817 32.48 16.62 4.51
CA GLU A 817 32.37 17.96 5.07
C GLU A 817 32.34 18.99 3.95
N VAL A 818 31.43 19.95 4.07
CA VAL A 818 31.36 21.16 3.24
C VAL A 818 31.21 22.36 4.16
N ASP A 819 31.75 23.48 3.75
CA ASP A 819 31.67 24.76 4.44
C ASP A 819 31.35 25.88 3.45
N LYS A 820 31.32 27.13 3.91
CA LYS A 820 31.11 28.27 3.01
C LYS A 820 32.18 28.39 1.94
N ASN A 821 33.44 28.06 2.27
CA ASN A 821 34.55 28.10 1.31
C ASN A 821 34.36 27.08 0.20
N TYR A 822 33.83 25.90 0.52
CA TYR A 822 33.45 24.90 -0.46
C TYR A 822 32.43 25.44 -1.45
N TRP A 823 31.37 26.11 -1.00
CA TRP A 823 30.33 26.64 -1.89
C TRP A 823 30.77 27.87 -2.71
N TRP A 824 31.75 28.62 -2.21
CA TRP A 824 32.45 29.62 -3.02
C TRP A 824 33.31 28.94 -4.11
N ARG A 825 34.17 28.00 -3.73
CA ARG A 825 34.95 27.19 -4.67
C ARG A 825 34.07 26.51 -5.70
N HIS A 826 32.91 25.98 -5.30
CA HIS A 826 31.91 25.40 -6.19
C HIS A 826 31.38 26.37 -7.25
N THR A 827 31.27 27.65 -6.93
CA THR A 827 30.84 28.68 -7.89
C THR A 827 31.98 29.12 -8.82
N ARG A 828 33.21 29.06 -8.32
CA ARG A 828 34.39 29.68 -8.93
C ARG A 828 35.32 28.72 -9.67
N GLU A 829 35.48 27.50 -9.18
CA GLU A 829 36.39 26.48 -9.68
C GLU A 829 35.71 25.51 -10.65
N LYS A 830 36.52 24.75 -11.40
CA LYS A 830 36.03 23.80 -12.40
C LYS A 830 35.23 22.65 -11.79
N VAL A 831 34.23 22.18 -12.54
CA VAL A 831 33.52 20.92 -12.24
C VAL A 831 34.32 19.71 -12.73
N CYS A 832 34.80 18.88 -11.81
CA CYS A 832 35.54 17.63 -12.03
C CYS A 832 34.61 16.41 -12.24
N PHE A 833 33.64 16.51 -13.15
CA PHE A 833 32.60 15.49 -13.33
C PHE A 833 33.13 14.11 -13.79
N LEU A 834 34.15 14.07 -14.65
CA LEU A 834 34.82 12.83 -15.05
C LEU A 834 35.38 12.08 -13.84
N GLN A 835 36.02 12.79 -12.92
CA GLN A 835 36.63 12.23 -11.71
C GLN A 835 35.54 11.76 -10.74
N ALA A 836 34.46 12.53 -10.59
CA ALA A 836 33.29 12.14 -9.81
C ALA A 836 32.67 10.82 -10.33
N CYS A 837 32.51 10.68 -11.66
CA CYS A 837 32.06 9.42 -12.27
C CYS A 837 33.03 8.27 -11.92
N LYS A 838 34.33 8.46 -12.12
CA LYS A 838 35.35 7.45 -11.77
C LYS A 838 35.35 7.10 -10.28
N SER A 839 35.00 8.05 -9.40
CA SER A 839 34.83 7.78 -7.97
C SER A 839 33.59 6.93 -7.73
N ALA A 840 32.48 7.22 -8.40
CA ALA A 840 31.25 6.43 -8.31
C ALA A 840 31.47 4.97 -8.73
N GLY A 841 32.18 4.75 -9.86
CA GLY A 841 32.53 3.41 -10.32
C GLY A 841 33.43 2.64 -9.34
N ARG A 842 34.42 3.31 -8.73
CA ARG A 842 35.29 2.70 -7.69
C ARG A 842 34.52 2.30 -6.43
N GLU A 843 33.43 3.00 -6.13
CA GLU A 843 32.52 2.66 -5.03
C GLU A 843 31.55 1.54 -5.37
N GLY A 844 31.58 1.00 -6.59
CA GLY A 844 30.70 -0.09 -7.03
C GLY A 844 29.28 0.35 -7.37
N LEU A 845 29.06 1.64 -7.69
CA LEU A 845 27.77 2.16 -8.14
C LEU A 845 27.54 1.78 -9.61
N THR A 846 26.43 1.10 -9.90
CA THR A 846 26.13 0.56 -11.24
C THR A 846 24.80 1.04 -11.82
N MET A 847 23.90 1.55 -10.98
CA MET A 847 22.61 2.10 -11.39
C MET A 847 22.58 3.59 -11.09
N PHE A 848 22.32 4.41 -12.10
CA PHE A 848 22.27 5.86 -11.97
C PHE A 848 20.90 6.40 -12.36
N LEU A 849 20.25 7.12 -11.45
CA LEU A 849 18.97 7.77 -11.70
C LEU A 849 19.18 9.28 -11.77
N GLU A 850 18.90 9.87 -12.93
CA GLU A 850 19.07 11.30 -13.16
C GLU A 850 17.83 12.08 -12.74
N ILE A 851 18.01 12.88 -11.69
CA ILE A 851 17.05 13.79 -11.10
C ILE A 851 17.22 15.15 -11.79
N GLY A 852 16.34 15.44 -12.73
CA GLY A 852 16.42 16.66 -13.53
C GLY A 852 15.44 16.68 -14.69
N PRO A 853 15.28 17.83 -15.37
CA PRO A 853 14.28 18.00 -16.42
C PRO A 853 14.62 17.29 -17.74
N HIS A 854 15.88 16.90 -17.95
CA HIS A 854 16.33 16.19 -19.15
C HIS A 854 17.65 15.43 -18.90
N PRO A 855 17.83 14.20 -19.42
CA PRO A 855 19.01 13.38 -19.13
C PRO A 855 20.27 13.79 -19.89
N VAL A 856 21.02 14.73 -19.33
CA VAL A 856 22.31 15.19 -19.87
C VAL A 856 23.46 14.36 -19.30
N LEU A 857 23.41 14.06 -18.00
CA LEU A 857 24.47 13.40 -17.26
C LEU A 857 24.51 11.89 -17.48
N SER A 858 23.36 11.27 -17.74
CA SER A 858 23.24 9.84 -18.04
C SER A 858 24.17 9.43 -19.19
N ALA A 859 24.23 10.23 -20.25
CA ALA A 859 25.11 9.98 -21.39
C ALA A 859 26.60 10.07 -21.00
N PHE A 860 26.97 11.04 -20.15
CA PHE A 860 28.34 11.16 -19.66
C PHE A 860 28.73 10.01 -18.74
N VAL A 861 27.83 9.56 -17.86
CA VAL A 861 28.10 8.43 -16.96
C VAL A 861 28.35 7.16 -17.76
N LEU A 862 27.48 6.84 -18.72
CA LEU A 862 27.65 5.68 -19.61
C LEU A 862 28.98 5.74 -20.38
N LYS A 863 29.36 6.93 -20.88
CA LYS A 863 30.64 7.14 -21.57
C LYS A 863 31.84 7.02 -20.63
N ASN A 864 31.76 7.62 -19.45
CA ASN A 864 32.87 7.70 -18.49
C ASN A 864 33.15 6.38 -17.79
N LEU A 865 32.14 5.51 -17.67
CA LEU A 865 32.20 4.22 -16.99
C LEU A 865 32.06 3.02 -17.95
N HIS A 866 32.32 3.22 -19.24
CA HIS A 866 32.22 2.17 -20.26
C HIS A 866 33.10 0.93 -20.00
N GLU A 867 34.13 1.05 -19.15
CA GLU A 867 35.00 -0.05 -18.72
C GLU A 867 34.32 -0.97 -17.69
N ILE A 868 33.26 -0.52 -17.02
CA ILE A 868 32.50 -1.30 -16.04
C ILE A 868 31.34 -1.99 -16.76
N SER A 869 31.25 -3.31 -16.62
CA SER A 869 30.11 -4.08 -17.14
C SER A 869 28.81 -3.70 -16.43
N GLU A 870 27.68 -3.72 -17.17
CA GLU A 870 26.33 -3.56 -16.62
C GLU A 870 26.00 -2.20 -15.97
N ILE A 871 26.67 -1.13 -16.38
CA ILE A 871 26.24 0.23 -16.01
C ILE A 871 24.90 0.55 -16.69
N SER A 872 23.97 1.11 -15.91
CA SER A 872 22.71 1.63 -16.42
C SER A 872 22.45 3.03 -15.88
N ALA A 873 21.93 3.90 -16.75
CA ALA A 873 21.54 5.26 -16.40
C ALA A 873 20.12 5.53 -16.91
N ILE A 874 19.25 6.02 -16.04
CA ILE A 874 17.82 6.24 -16.31
C ILE A 874 17.40 7.66 -15.93
N PRO A 875 16.55 8.32 -16.73
CA PRO A 875 16.04 9.66 -16.43
C PRO A 875 14.85 9.65 -15.46
N SER A 876 14.62 10.76 -14.74
CA SER A 876 13.32 11.02 -14.14
C SER A 876 12.30 11.48 -15.19
N ILE A 877 12.65 12.52 -15.96
CA ILE A 877 11.83 13.05 -17.06
C ILE A 877 12.71 13.43 -18.26
N ARG A 878 12.07 13.62 -19.43
CA ARG A 878 12.77 13.91 -20.69
C ARG A 878 11.98 14.91 -21.53
N ARG A 879 12.65 15.99 -21.95
CA ARG A 879 12.13 16.93 -22.96
C ARG A 879 11.53 16.22 -24.18
N LYS A 880 10.34 16.67 -24.61
CA LYS A 880 9.54 16.11 -25.72
C LYS A 880 9.00 14.69 -25.49
N SER A 881 9.04 14.19 -24.26
CA SER A 881 8.36 12.96 -23.84
C SER A 881 7.32 13.30 -22.77
N ASN A 882 6.36 12.40 -22.55
CA ASN A 882 5.46 12.54 -21.41
C ASN A 882 6.24 12.31 -20.11
N ASP A 883 6.04 13.18 -19.11
CA ASP A 883 6.78 13.09 -17.85
C ASP A 883 6.49 11.77 -17.11
N TRP A 884 5.21 11.34 -17.05
CA TRP A 884 4.81 10.11 -16.37
C TRP A 884 5.27 8.86 -17.09
N GLU A 885 5.19 8.82 -18.42
CA GLU A 885 5.71 7.69 -19.20
C GLU A 885 7.20 7.45 -18.90
N THR A 886 8.00 8.54 -18.87
CA THR A 886 9.43 8.47 -18.56
C THR A 886 9.66 8.04 -17.11
N MET A 887 8.95 8.67 -16.17
CA MET A 887 9.08 8.41 -14.74
C MET A 887 8.72 6.96 -14.39
N LEU A 888 7.59 6.46 -14.91
CA LEU A 888 7.12 5.09 -14.67
C LEU A 888 8.01 4.06 -15.38
N SER A 889 8.55 4.37 -16.56
CA SER A 889 9.54 3.49 -17.21
C SER A 889 10.79 3.32 -16.34
N SER A 890 11.24 4.40 -15.69
CA SER A 890 12.35 4.35 -14.73
C SER A 890 11.99 3.58 -13.46
N VAL A 891 10.78 3.72 -12.91
CA VAL A 891 10.27 2.87 -11.82
C VAL A 891 10.32 1.40 -12.22
N GLY A 892 9.83 1.08 -13.42
CA GLY A 892 9.83 -0.29 -13.94
C GLY A 892 11.25 -0.86 -14.11
N LYS A 893 12.21 -0.03 -14.52
CA LYS A 893 13.62 -0.44 -14.61
C LYS A 893 14.23 -0.71 -13.23
N LEU A 894 13.94 0.12 -12.23
CA LEU A 894 14.37 -0.10 -10.84
C LEU A 894 13.77 -1.40 -10.29
N TYR A 895 12.46 -1.59 -10.44
CA TYR A 895 11.72 -2.78 -9.96
C TYR A 895 12.23 -4.09 -10.60
N THR A 896 12.49 -4.10 -11.91
CA THR A 896 13.01 -5.27 -12.63
C THR A 896 14.49 -5.55 -12.35
N CYS A 897 15.23 -4.59 -11.79
CA CYS A 897 16.58 -4.78 -11.28
C CYS A 897 16.64 -5.15 -9.80
N GLY A 898 15.48 -5.31 -9.13
CA GLY A 898 15.41 -5.71 -7.72
C GLY A 898 15.49 -4.56 -6.71
N ILE A 899 15.44 -3.31 -7.16
CA ILE A 899 15.30 -2.16 -6.24
C ILE A 899 13.88 -2.16 -5.68
N SER A 900 13.76 -2.10 -4.35
CA SER A 900 12.48 -2.06 -3.65
C SER A 900 11.76 -0.74 -3.90
N ILE A 901 10.47 -0.85 -4.28
CA ILE A 901 9.55 0.29 -4.41
C ILE A 901 8.52 0.19 -3.29
N ASN A 902 8.27 1.29 -2.58
CA ASN A 902 7.19 1.37 -1.62
C ASN A 902 5.87 1.65 -2.34
N TRP A 903 5.23 0.56 -2.77
CA TRP A 903 3.97 0.59 -3.50
C TRP A 903 2.80 1.17 -2.71
N ASN A 904 2.79 0.99 -1.39
CA ASN A 904 1.77 1.59 -0.52
C ASN A 904 1.84 3.13 -0.57
N ASN A 905 3.06 3.70 -0.50
CA ASN A 905 3.23 5.13 -0.65
C ASN A 905 3.02 5.61 -2.10
N PHE A 906 3.39 4.80 -3.09
CA PHE A 906 3.12 5.08 -4.51
C PHE A 906 1.61 5.29 -4.76
N HIS A 907 0.77 4.51 -4.08
CA HIS A 907 -0.69 4.58 -4.17
C HIS A 907 -1.36 5.42 -3.08
N ARG A 908 -0.60 6.16 -2.27
CA ARG A 908 -1.13 6.95 -1.14
C ARG A 908 -2.21 7.96 -1.54
N TYR A 909 -2.09 8.52 -2.74
CA TYR A 909 -3.04 9.48 -3.31
C TYR A 909 -3.85 8.88 -4.47
N SER A 910 -3.83 7.56 -4.65
CA SER A 910 -4.65 6.86 -5.64
C SER A 910 -6.06 6.63 -5.11
N SER A 911 -7.02 6.55 -6.03
CA SER A 911 -8.40 6.12 -5.76
C SER A 911 -8.66 4.66 -6.14
N GLY A 912 -7.61 3.94 -6.54
CA GLY A 912 -7.66 2.57 -7.00
C GLY A 912 -8.23 1.62 -5.95
N LYS A 913 -8.94 0.60 -6.44
CA LYS A 913 -9.57 -0.43 -5.63
C LYS A 913 -9.02 -1.80 -6.00
N ILE A 914 -9.06 -2.70 -5.04
CA ILE A 914 -8.75 -4.10 -5.30
C ILE A 914 -9.84 -4.69 -6.20
N ILE A 915 -9.44 -5.17 -7.37
CA ILE A 915 -10.29 -5.91 -8.30
C ILE A 915 -9.83 -7.36 -8.41
N GLU A 916 -10.67 -8.19 -9.00
CA GLU A 916 -10.31 -9.56 -9.31
C GLU A 916 -9.40 -9.58 -10.54
N VAL A 917 -8.22 -10.17 -10.38
CA VAL A 917 -7.23 -10.36 -11.46
C VAL A 917 -6.74 -11.81 -11.40
N PRO A 918 -6.20 -12.36 -12.52
CA PRO A 918 -5.70 -13.72 -12.55
C PRO A 918 -4.80 -14.09 -11.37
N GLY A 919 -4.94 -15.33 -10.90
CA GLY A 919 -4.09 -15.90 -9.87
C GLY A 919 -2.66 -16.14 -10.36
N ASN A 920 -1.84 -16.75 -9.49
CA ASN A 920 -0.55 -17.28 -9.92
C ASN A 920 -0.79 -18.49 -10.83
N HIS A 921 0.01 -18.61 -11.89
CA HIS A 921 0.01 -19.80 -12.72
C HIS A 921 0.87 -20.88 -12.06
N PHE A 922 0.28 -22.02 -11.75
CA PHE A 922 0.99 -23.18 -11.21
C PHE A 922 1.48 -24.06 -12.34
N GLU A 923 2.77 -24.42 -12.31
CA GLU A 923 3.35 -25.40 -13.22
C GLU A 923 3.12 -26.80 -12.63
N GLU A 924 2.02 -27.42 -13.02
CA GLU A 924 1.59 -28.70 -12.47
C GLU A 924 2.34 -29.87 -13.10
N THR A 925 2.83 -30.77 -12.25
CA THR A 925 3.35 -32.08 -12.65
C THR A 925 2.58 -33.18 -11.95
N ARG A 926 2.32 -34.27 -12.66
CA ARG A 926 1.71 -35.46 -12.07
C ARG A 926 2.70 -36.10 -11.10
N HIS A 927 2.32 -36.22 -9.84
CA HIS A 927 3.10 -36.86 -8.78
C HIS A 927 2.53 -38.22 -8.40
#